data_AF-A0AAU5S2E3-F1
#
_entry.id   AF-A0AAU5S2E3-F1
#
_cell.length_a   1.000
_cell.length_b   1.000
_cell.length_c   1.000
_cell.angle_alpha   90.00
_cell.angle_beta   90.00
_cell.angle_gamma   90.00
#
_symmetry.space_group_name_H-M   'P 1'
#
loop_
_entity.id
_entity.type
_entity.pdbx_description
1 polymer ?
#
loop_
_entity_poly.entity_id
_entity_poly.type
_entity_poly.pdbx_seq_one_letter_code
_entity_poly.pdbx_strand_id
1 'polypeptide(L)'
;MAQSRRSGHGPLLLLAALTAWLTAVGLVLGTAMPSAAAGPAGSAGSPGSAATRAAPNHLTVGGLTAPADVAPDATPLLGWQVGAGTQRAYQVEVATTAAALAGRPDVWNSGKVSSRANGTVAYGGPALRPAAGYVWRVRTWAPSGAASAWSAAASFGTGPGKAWPGAAPIWAGSASWSDYTFQGSFVIDAKYASVTFRESDTRDFYLWQFKGNGENTIAPQVQKDGAFSNLKAAEPLPFALVDGTAYDFRVVAAGATFTTYLKAATGTGWTLVDTTTDATFASGGIGFRTGSTEQATFDDITVTAPDGTALYANDFSDPANTDFSCGTVTGQALFVDKSKNCGTGFGGADWAFLRGDTTLAKGRHIAWAHLYATGSSTTPGRQFVYKMWVNGRFVGVGPTRPVGTETRYDGYDVTSLLRPGAANTIGALAYTTSDQRFLADLVVHYTDGSTRTFGTGPGWKAESGAKVLPSAGSIGTSYYTAPVEDFDARAYPTGFAAPGFDDASWPAPVVKSAFADLEPTPTAKVRQKPEKPASVVEYAPGDYYVDYGRSWIGGLSLDLTGSAGQRLDIRYGEVPAGTDTVRYKTSAGNTYEDTWTLKAGGQHLETWGLRVFRYVQITGAPTGLRAADLTAEAYVYPFDESAGTFDSSDSSLDQVWTLSRNTVEMSDQNLYVDSWERERGVYEADSYLQLMANLYTGGDASLGDYSLNFLLSSRTWPTEWPMYLILALHDSYQTTGDTTALAANYAALQGKLPDRWFDPASGLIHKTTGDTGAGSCNDCDIVDWPASERDGYVFSSYNTVINAISYRSYRDMADIATALGRTADATADNAKADAIKSAVNATMWDAAKGAYRDGLDDSGAPIGHYAVQASVFATAFGFADDQQAARVADYLGTRGMACSVYCAAFMIQALYDGNRPDLAHAMLTSTGTDSWLNMIKAGAGATMEAWDLSLKSNTTYSHPWAASPAFDIPQDMFGIRPTTPGYATFDVKPQPAAVRWAHVTVPTGKGRIGAAFDTAAGGRVDTGVSVPPDSSADVYLPGGSATTTAVYLDGRRVAATYGNGFLRVAGVQPGCHVLTTDPGGSAYRDTKLTGICPDGYRAPARHGR
;
A
#
# COMPACT_ATOMS: atom_id res chain seq x y z
N MET A 1 15.74 -39.00 36.00
CA MET A 1 16.02 -40.35 36.53
C MET A 1 14.74 -41.20 36.47
N ALA A 2 14.80 -42.48 36.84
CA ALA A 2 13.62 -43.34 37.08
C ALA A 2 12.64 -42.69 38.08
N GLN A 3 11.32 -42.96 38.14
CA GLN A 3 10.41 -43.93 37.49
C GLN A 3 8.97 -43.28 37.55
N SER A 4 7.82 -43.77 37.04
CA SER A 4 7.31 -45.14 36.85
C SER A 4 5.94 -45.19 36.10
N ARG A 5 5.65 -46.29 35.35
CA ARG A 5 4.31 -46.97 35.19
C ARG A 5 3.17 -46.22 34.45
N ARG A 6 2.12 -46.82 33.84
CA ARG A 6 1.70 -48.21 33.40
C ARG A 6 0.41 -48.06 32.52
N SER A 7 -0.19 -49.05 31.84
CA SER A 7 0.28 -50.16 30.97
C SER A 7 -0.91 -51.06 30.48
N GLY A 8 -1.03 -51.36 29.18
CA GLY A 8 -1.94 -52.39 28.61
C GLY A 8 -2.68 -51.91 27.35
N HIS A 9 -2.58 -52.54 26.17
CA HIS A 9 -3.05 -53.88 25.73
C HIS A 9 -4.53 -53.88 25.28
N GLY A 10 -4.82 -54.48 24.10
CA GLY A 10 -6.17 -54.60 23.50
C GLY A 10 -6.96 -55.83 23.99
N PRO A 11 -7.87 -56.48 23.19
CA PRO A 11 -8.03 -56.41 21.72
C PRO A 11 -9.48 -56.55 21.12
N LEU A 12 -9.58 -56.60 19.77
CA LEU A 12 -10.46 -57.45 18.91
C LEU A 12 -12.02 -57.47 19.00
N LEU A 13 -12.66 -57.27 17.81
CA LEU A 13 -14.00 -57.79 17.32
C LEU A 13 -15.28 -57.21 18.00
N LEU A 14 -16.51 -57.16 17.43
CA LEU A 14 -17.17 -57.29 16.09
C LEU A 14 -18.60 -56.61 16.21
N LEU A 15 -19.68 -56.68 15.39
CA LEU A 15 -20.14 -57.50 14.25
C LEU A 15 -21.27 -56.81 13.39
N ALA A 16 -21.05 -56.59 12.08
CA ALA A 16 -22.07 -56.48 10.99
C ALA A 16 -23.19 -55.40 11.08
N ALA A 17 -24.08 -55.15 10.10
CA ALA A 17 -24.43 -55.73 8.78
C ALA A 17 -25.11 -54.60 7.91
N LEU A 18 -25.32 -54.61 6.57
CA LEU A 18 -24.89 -55.32 5.33
C LEU A 18 -25.14 -54.29 4.16
N THR A 19 -25.15 -54.47 2.82
CA THR A 19 -25.11 -55.51 1.75
C THR A 19 -24.59 -54.75 0.48
N ALA A 20 -23.78 -55.24 -0.49
CA ALA A 20 -23.81 -56.45 -1.34
C ALA A 20 -24.84 -56.38 -2.51
N TRP A 21 -24.56 -56.74 -3.79
CA TRP A 21 -23.35 -57.36 -4.41
C TRP A 21 -23.29 -57.20 -5.97
N LEU A 22 -22.52 -58.07 -6.67
CA LEU A 22 -22.31 -58.28 -8.15
C LEU A 22 -21.16 -57.45 -8.80
N THR A 23 -20.03 -57.94 -9.39
CA THR A 23 -19.53 -59.16 -10.12
C THR A 23 -19.55 -59.04 -11.67
N ALA A 24 -18.54 -59.44 -12.47
CA ALA A 24 -17.19 -59.98 -12.18
C ALA A 24 -16.18 -59.95 -13.39
N VAL A 25 -14.91 -60.22 -13.04
CA VAL A 25 -13.63 -60.51 -13.76
C VAL A 25 -13.61 -61.06 -15.21
N GLY A 26 -12.56 -60.67 -15.96
CA GLY A 26 -11.94 -61.47 -17.05
C GLY A 26 -10.50 -61.02 -17.37
N LEU A 27 -9.51 -61.93 -17.50
CA LEU A 27 -8.09 -61.59 -17.74
C LEU A 27 -7.28 -62.74 -18.40
N VAL A 28 -6.27 -62.36 -19.23
CA VAL A 28 -5.15 -63.16 -19.80
C VAL A 28 -5.46 -64.36 -20.71
N LEU A 29 -4.87 -64.35 -21.92
CA LEU A 29 -4.08 -65.47 -22.48
C LEU A 29 -3.26 -64.98 -23.69
N GLY A 30 -2.15 -65.65 -24.00
CA GLY A 30 -1.30 -65.30 -25.14
C GLY A 30 -0.33 -66.42 -25.55
N THR A 31 0.04 -66.41 -26.84
CA THR A 31 1.09 -67.18 -27.54
C THR A 31 1.15 -66.58 -28.96
N ALA A 32 2.28 -66.17 -29.57
CA ALA A 32 3.56 -66.85 -29.84
C ALA A 32 3.48 -67.87 -31.01
N MET A 33 4.01 -67.48 -32.19
CA MET A 33 4.46 -68.31 -33.34
C MET A 33 5.43 -67.49 -34.24
N PRO A 34 6.31 -68.06 -35.08
CA PRO A 34 7.56 -67.39 -35.48
C PRO A 34 7.88 -67.24 -37.01
N SER A 35 8.80 -66.29 -37.28
CA SER A 35 9.89 -66.30 -38.29
C SER A 35 9.70 -66.82 -39.73
N ALA A 36 9.96 -65.94 -40.72
CA ALA A 36 10.91 -66.19 -41.82
C ALA A 36 11.39 -64.84 -42.43
N ALA A 37 12.58 -64.81 -43.04
CA ALA A 37 13.30 -63.57 -43.38
C ALA A 37 13.10 -63.05 -44.81
N ALA A 38 13.18 -61.71 -44.98
CA ALA A 38 13.54 -61.03 -46.22
C ALA A 38 14.03 -59.58 -45.95
N GLY A 39 14.81 -59.02 -46.86
CA GLY A 39 15.24 -57.61 -46.88
C GLY A 39 16.34 -57.39 -47.94
N PRO A 40 16.84 -56.15 -48.16
CA PRO A 40 16.41 -54.88 -47.59
C PRO A 40 15.92 -53.86 -48.64
N ALA A 41 15.06 -52.91 -48.23
CA ALA A 41 14.81 -51.66 -48.94
C ALA A 41 14.43 -50.56 -47.93
N GLY A 42 14.89 -49.32 -48.15
CA GLY A 42 14.78 -48.25 -47.16
C GLY A 42 13.38 -47.65 -47.03
N SER A 43 12.91 -47.45 -45.80
CA SER A 43 11.74 -46.65 -45.47
C SER A 43 12.15 -45.36 -44.76
N ALA A 44 11.59 -44.22 -45.18
CA ALA A 44 11.81 -42.94 -44.49
C ALA A 44 11.36 -42.99 -43.03
N GLY A 45 12.05 -42.28 -42.14
CA GLY A 45 11.67 -42.20 -40.74
C GLY A 45 10.30 -41.53 -40.56
N SER A 46 9.46 -42.11 -39.70
CA SER A 46 8.16 -41.54 -39.35
C SER A 46 8.30 -40.12 -38.80
N PRO A 47 7.38 -39.18 -39.11
CA PRO A 47 7.40 -37.85 -38.51
C PRO A 47 7.26 -37.96 -36.99
N GLY A 48 8.26 -37.47 -36.26
CA GLY A 48 8.25 -37.49 -34.81
C GLY A 48 7.08 -36.66 -34.25
N SER A 49 6.51 -37.12 -33.13
CA SER A 49 5.47 -36.39 -32.42
C SER A 49 5.95 -34.98 -32.05
N ALA A 50 5.32 -33.95 -32.61
CA ALA A 50 5.64 -32.57 -32.30
C ALA A 50 5.36 -32.31 -30.81
N ALA A 51 6.43 -32.12 -30.02
CA ALA A 51 6.31 -31.78 -28.61
C ALA A 51 5.54 -30.46 -28.46
N THR A 52 4.37 -30.51 -27.81
CA THR A 52 3.51 -29.35 -27.62
C THR A 52 4.21 -28.33 -26.73
N ARG A 53 4.50 -27.14 -27.29
CA ARG A 53 5.08 -26.02 -26.54
C ARG A 53 4.16 -25.67 -25.36
N ALA A 54 4.76 -25.50 -24.18
CA ALA A 54 4.06 -25.07 -22.98
C ALA A 54 3.21 -23.81 -23.22
N ALA A 55 2.02 -23.79 -22.61
CA ALA A 55 1.08 -22.68 -22.71
C ALA A 55 1.63 -21.43 -22.01
N PRO A 56 1.22 -20.21 -22.42
CA PRO A 56 1.45 -19.01 -21.62
C PRO A 56 0.75 -19.12 -20.26
N ASN A 57 1.32 -18.47 -19.26
CA ASN A 57 0.81 -18.43 -17.88
C ASN A 57 1.01 -17.02 -17.29
N HIS A 58 0.66 -16.85 -16.01
CA HIS A 58 0.76 -15.56 -15.30
C HIS A 58 0.09 -14.39 -16.07
N LEU A 59 -1.18 -14.59 -16.42
CA LEU A 59 -1.97 -13.63 -17.20
C LEU A 59 -2.39 -12.43 -16.34
N THR A 60 -2.05 -11.22 -16.78
CA THR A 60 -2.30 -9.97 -16.05
C THR A 60 -3.03 -8.93 -16.91
N VAL A 61 -3.72 -8.00 -16.25
CA VAL A 61 -4.45 -6.89 -16.85
C VAL A 61 -4.07 -5.62 -16.10
N GLY A 62 -3.36 -4.69 -16.76
CA GLY A 62 -2.75 -3.53 -16.11
C GLY A 62 -1.73 -3.92 -15.04
N GLY A 63 -0.89 -4.93 -15.30
CA GLY A 63 0.03 -5.53 -14.32
C GLY A 63 -0.63 -6.48 -13.32
N LEU A 64 -1.89 -6.23 -12.95
CA LEU A 64 -2.61 -6.97 -11.89
C LEU A 64 -3.12 -8.35 -12.34
N THR A 65 -3.13 -9.31 -11.41
CA THR A 65 -3.80 -10.61 -11.61
C THR A 65 -5.28 -10.50 -11.27
N ALA A 66 -6.15 -10.70 -12.27
CA ALA A 66 -7.61 -10.68 -12.16
C ALA A 66 -8.23 -9.49 -11.37
N PRO A 67 -7.90 -8.22 -11.73
CA PRO A 67 -8.53 -7.04 -11.12
C PRO A 67 -10.05 -7.01 -11.39
N ALA A 68 -10.84 -6.48 -10.45
CA ALA A 68 -12.31 -6.44 -10.52
C ALA A 68 -12.87 -5.10 -11.06
N ASP A 69 -12.02 -4.07 -11.12
CA ASP A 69 -12.38 -2.66 -11.23
C ASP A 69 -11.60 -1.88 -12.30
N VAL A 70 -11.14 -2.54 -13.37
CA VAL A 70 -10.47 -1.87 -14.51
C VAL A 70 -11.34 -0.71 -15.04
N ALA A 71 -10.74 0.45 -15.29
CA ALA A 71 -11.46 1.60 -15.83
C ALA A 71 -12.13 1.24 -17.18
N PRO A 72 -13.47 1.38 -17.32
CA PRO A 72 -14.20 0.84 -18.48
C PRO A 72 -13.98 1.63 -19.78
N ASP A 73 -13.52 2.87 -19.67
CA ASP A 73 -13.17 3.80 -20.75
C ASP A 73 -11.66 3.80 -21.07
N ALA A 74 -10.82 3.21 -20.23
CA ALA A 74 -9.42 2.96 -20.53
C ALA A 74 -9.23 1.81 -21.54
N THR A 75 -8.04 1.77 -22.16
CA THR A 75 -7.60 0.62 -22.96
C THR A 75 -6.63 -0.21 -22.13
N PRO A 76 -7.07 -1.29 -21.45
CA PRO A 76 -6.20 -2.05 -20.56
C PRO A 76 -5.09 -2.77 -21.32
N LEU A 77 -3.92 -2.86 -20.69
CA LEU A 77 -2.77 -3.63 -21.18
C LEU A 77 -2.88 -5.08 -20.69
N LEU A 78 -2.63 -6.03 -21.58
CA LEU A 78 -2.64 -7.46 -21.28
C LEU A 78 -1.21 -8.00 -21.22
N GLY A 79 -0.89 -8.71 -20.15
CA GLY A 79 0.42 -9.33 -19.89
C GLY A 79 0.34 -10.85 -19.76
N TRP A 80 1.42 -11.55 -20.11
CA TRP A 80 1.60 -12.99 -19.89
C TRP A 80 3.08 -13.38 -19.90
N GLN A 81 3.45 -14.36 -19.06
CA GLN A 81 4.74 -15.03 -19.16
C GLN A 81 4.70 -16.09 -20.28
N VAL A 82 5.82 -16.23 -21.01
CA VAL A 82 5.91 -17.12 -22.18
C VAL A 82 6.31 -18.53 -21.72
N GLY A 83 5.42 -19.51 -21.82
CA GLY A 83 5.65 -20.84 -21.21
C GLY A 83 6.92 -21.61 -21.60
N ALA A 84 7.55 -21.34 -22.76
CA ALA A 84 8.86 -21.90 -23.14
C ALA A 84 9.46 -21.17 -24.36
N GLY A 85 10.76 -20.83 -24.32
CA GLY A 85 11.50 -20.25 -25.46
C GLY A 85 10.95 -18.92 -25.99
N THR A 86 11.46 -18.43 -27.12
CA THR A 86 11.15 -17.08 -27.65
C THR A 86 9.78 -16.97 -28.34
N GLN A 87 9.11 -15.82 -28.24
CA GLN A 87 7.87 -15.50 -28.94
C GLN A 87 8.12 -14.85 -30.32
N ARG A 88 7.23 -15.08 -31.29
CA ARG A 88 7.19 -14.35 -32.58
C ARG A 88 5.79 -13.91 -33.04
N ALA A 89 4.74 -14.50 -32.48
CA ALA A 89 3.37 -14.04 -32.64
C ALA A 89 2.53 -14.46 -31.42
N TYR A 90 1.41 -13.80 -31.20
CA TYR A 90 0.39 -14.17 -30.21
C TYR A 90 -1.01 -14.19 -30.82
N GLN A 91 -1.97 -14.71 -30.07
CA GLN A 91 -3.41 -14.52 -30.29
C GLN A 91 -4.08 -14.47 -28.92
N VAL A 92 -4.79 -13.38 -28.67
CA VAL A 92 -5.70 -13.16 -27.53
C VAL A 92 -7.14 -13.37 -27.96
N GLU A 93 -7.94 -13.99 -27.09
CA GLU A 93 -9.40 -14.11 -27.16
C GLU A 93 -10.03 -13.63 -25.85
N VAL A 94 -11.10 -12.84 -25.93
CA VAL A 94 -11.86 -12.28 -24.79
C VAL A 94 -13.35 -12.54 -25.01
N ALA A 95 -14.07 -12.90 -23.96
CA ALA A 95 -15.49 -13.21 -23.98
C ALA A 95 -16.20 -12.77 -22.69
N THR A 96 -17.53 -12.68 -22.71
CA THR A 96 -18.35 -12.39 -21.51
C THR A 96 -18.47 -13.58 -20.56
N THR A 97 -18.27 -14.81 -21.05
CA THR A 97 -18.41 -16.05 -20.28
C THR A 97 -17.41 -17.12 -20.73
N ALA A 98 -17.08 -18.05 -19.82
CA ALA A 98 -16.22 -19.20 -20.15
C ALA A 98 -16.81 -20.09 -21.26
N ALA A 99 -18.13 -20.18 -21.35
CA ALA A 99 -18.82 -20.91 -22.42
C ALA A 99 -18.62 -20.25 -23.80
N ALA A 100 -18.75 -18.91 -23.88
CA ALA A 100 -18.45 -18.16 -25.10
C ALA A 100 -16.96 -18.27 -25.46
N LEU A 101 -16.04 -18.15 -24.50
CA LEU A 101 -14.60 -18.32 -24.72
C LEU A 101 -14.24 -19.72 -25.24
N ALA A 102 -14.91 -20.77 -24.74
CA ALA A 102 -14.70 -22.14 -25.21
C ALA A 102 -15.22 -22.38 -26.64
N GLY A 103 -16.32 -21.74 -27.03
CA GLY A 103 -16.95 -21.87 -28.35
C GLY A 103 -16.45 -20.83 -29.37
N ARG A 104 -17.09 -19.66 -29.37
CA ARG A 104 -16.73 -18.50 -30.19
C ARG A 104 -16.72 -17.26 -29.29
N PRO A 105 -15.56 -16.61 -29.06
CA PRO A 105 -15.49 -15.41 -28.23
C PRO A 105 -16.40 -14.31 -28.80
N ASP A 106 -17.19 -13.71 -27.92
CA ASP A 106 -18.26 -12.75 -28.22
C ASP A 106 -17.85 -11.28 -28.01
N VAL A 107 -16.66 -11.03 -27.45
CA VAL A 107 -16.11 -9.68 -27.21
C VAL A 107 -14.97 -9.39 -28.18
N TRP A 108 -13.87 -10.17 -28.14
CA TRP A 108 -12.70 -9.93 -28.99
C TRP A 108 -11.96 -11.20 -29.38
N ASN A 109 -11.39 -11.18 -30.59
CA ASN A 109 -10.39 -12.14 -31.05
C ASN A 109 -9.39 -11.39 -31.92
N SER A 110 -8.15 -11.28 -31.45
CA SER A 110 -7.07 -10.56 -32.16
C SER A 110 -6.62 -11.23 -33.46
N GLY A 111 -6.98 -12.49 -33.69
CA GLY A 111 -6.30 -13.33 -34.69
C GLY A 111 -4.82 -13.53 -34.38
N LYS A 112 -4.04 -14.06 -35.32
CA LYS A 112 -2.59 -14.24 -35.13
C LYS A 112 -1.85 -12.92 -35.40
N VAL A 113 -1.47 -12.21 -34.35
CA VAL A 113 -0.70 -10.96 -34.42
C VAL A 113 0.80 -11.26 -34.41
N SER A 114 1.51 -10.82 -35.44
CA SER A 114 2.96 -11.05 -35.59
C SER A 114 3.79 -10.08 -34.74
N SER A 115 3.82 -10.29 -33.42
CA SER A 115 4.60 -9.51 -32.46
C SER A 115 5.25 -10.37 -31.37
N ARG A 116 6.35 -9.85 -30.79
CA ARG A 116 7.00 -10.41 -29.59
C ARG A 116 6.40 -9.88 -28.28
N ALA A 117 5.62 -8.80 -28.32
CA ALA A 117 5.09 -8.16 -27.12
C ALA A 117 4.28 -9.15 -26.25
N ASN A 118 4.50 -9.06 -24.94
CA ASN A 118 3.95 -9.99 -23.94
C ASN A 118 3.73 -9.37 -22.55
N GLY A 119 4.27 -8.18 -22.22
CA GLY A 119 3.91 -7.45 -20.99
C GLY A 119 2.81 -6.40 -21.18
N THR A 120 2.83 -5.71 -22.32
CA THR A 120 2.14 -4.41 -22.53
C THR A 120 1.19 -4.43 -23.74
N VAL A 121 0.46 -5.54 -23.94
CA VAL A 121 -0.38 -5.72 -25.13
C VAL A 121 -1.74 -5.06 -24.93
N ALA A 122 -1.90 -3.83 -25.42
CA ALA A 122 -3.16 -3.10 -25.39
C ALA A 122 -4.33 -3.91 -25.98
N TYR A 123 -5.44 -3.93 -25.25
CA TYR A 123 -6.70 -4.54 -25.68
C TYR A 123 -7.24 -3.85 -26.96
N GLY A 124 -7.37 -4.61 -28.05
CA GLY A 124 -7.78 -4.10 -29.37
C GLY A 124 -9.22 -4.46 -29.76
N GLY A 125 -10.11 -4.68 -28.77
CA GLY A 125 -11.51 -5.05 -29.00
C GLY A 125 -12.49 -3.87 -28.93
N PRO A 126 -13.80 -4.14 -29.00
CA PRO A 126 -14.83 -3.13 -28.77
C PRO A 126 -14.74 -2.53 -27.36
N ALA A 127 -15.15 -1.28 -27.19
CA ALA A 127 -15.16 -0.59 -25.89
C ALA A 127 -15.79 -1.45 -24.78
N LEU A 128 -15.15 -1.47 -23.62
CA LEU A 128 -15.61 -2.26 -22.49
C LEU A 128 -16.85 -1.61 -21.88
N ARG A 129 -17.75 -2.44 -21.35
CA ARG A 129 -18.94 -1.99 -20.62
C ARG A 129 -18.56 -1.64 -19.17
N PRO A 130 -19.09 -0.56 -18.57
CA PRO A 130 -19.00 -0.35 -17.12
C PRO A 130 -19.67 -1.48 -16.33
N ALA A 131 -19.19 -1.74 -15.11
CA ALA A 131 -19.73 -2.75 -14.19
C ALA A 131 -19.94 -4.13 -14.85
N ALA A 132 -18.92 -4.60 -15.58
CA ALA A 132 -18.92 -5.84 -16.34
C ALA A 132 -17.75 -6.76 -15.96
N GLY A 133 -17.74 -7.95 -16.52
CA GLY A 133 -16.78 -9.00 -16.22
C GLY A 133 -16.52 -9.84 -17.46
N TYR A 134 -15.26 -10.17 -17.65
CA TYR A 134 -14.72 -10.76 -18.85
C TYR A 134 -13.84 -11.94 -18.49
N VAL A 135 -13.76 -12.90 -19.40
CA VAL A 135 -12.77 -13.98 -19.37
C VAL A 135 -11.94 -13.96 -20.65
N TRP A 136 -10.66 -14.26 -20.53
CA TRP A 136 -9.73 -14.20 -21.64
C TRP A 136 -8.66 -15.30 -21.59
N ARG A 137 -8.04 -15.56 -22.74
CA ARG A 137 -6.93 -16.50 -22.90
C ARG A 137 -5.98 -16.04 -24.00
N VAL A 138 -4.74 -16.53 -23.95
CA VAL A 138 -3.70 -16.24 -24.95
C VAL A 138 -2.95 -17.51 -25.38
N ARG A 139 -2.50 -17.54 -26.64
CA ARG A 139 -1.55 -18.54 -27.16
C ARG A 139 -0.46 -17.87 -28.00
N THR A 140 0.67 -18.53 -28.14
CA THR A 140 1.90 -17.94 -28.69
C THR A 140 2.60 -18.84 -29.71
N TRP A 141 3.27 -18.23 -30.69
CA TRP A 141 4.04 -18.95 -31.71
C TRP A 141 5.55 -18.79 -31.51
N ALA A 142 6.28 -19.86 -31.80
CA ALA A 142 7.74 -19.91 -31.81
C ALA A 142 8.31 -19.49 -33.18
N PRO A 143 9.62 -19.21 -33.29
CA PRO A 143 10.28 -18.94 -34.58
C PRO A 143 10.11 -20.05 -35.64
N SER A 144 9.90 -21.30 -35.22
CA SER A 144 9.60 -22.45 -36.09
C SER A 144 8.18 -22.46 -36.66
N GLY A 145 7.33 -21.49 -36.29
CA GLY A 145 5.91 -21.48 -36.67
C GLY A 145 5.02 -22.42 -35.84
N ALA A 146 5.57 -23.17 -34.90
CA ALA A 146 4.80 -23.98 -33.96
C ALA A 146 4.02 -23.10 -32.96
N ALA A 147 2.77 -23.47 -32.68
CA ALA A 147 1.93 -22.84 -31.65
C ALA A 147 2.09 -23.56 -30.30
N SER A 148 1.93 -22.82 -29.20
CA SER A 148 1.60 -23.39 -27.89
C SER A 148 0.13 -23.77 -27.78
N ALA A 149 -0.21 -24.54 -26.75
CA ALA A 149 -1.58 -24.63 -26.27
C ALA A 149 -2.07 -23.26 -25.77
N TRP A 150 -3.39 -23.08 -25.68
CA TRP A 150 -3.97 -21.94 -24.98
C TRP A 150 -3.56 -21.95 -23.51
N SER A 151 -3.37 -20.74 -22.94
CA SER A 151 -3.30 -20.54 -21.49
C SER A 151 -4.53 -21.10 -20.79
N ALA A 152 -4.44 -21.26 -19.46
CA ALA A 152 -5.64 -21.22 -18.63
C ALA A 152 -6.42 -19.91 -18.91
N ALA A 153 -7.74 -19.95 -18.76
CA ALA A 153 -8.54 -18.75 -18.87
C ALA A 153 -8.39 -17.91 -17.59
N ALA A 154 -8.08 -16.62 -17.74
CA ALA A 154 -8.08 -15.64 -16.67
C ALA A 154 -9.35 -14.77 -16.76
N SER A 155 -9.70 -14.09 -15.68
CA SER A 155 -10.80 -13.11 -15.61
C SER A 155 -10.28 -11.69 -15.43
N PHE A 156 -11.14 -10.70 -15.69
CA PHE A 156 -11.04 -9.35 -15.14
C PHE A 156 -12.43 -8.71 -15.11
N GLY A 157 -12.63 -7.74 -14.21
CA GLY A 157 -13.81 -6.89 -14.11
C GLY A 157 -13.52 -5.45 -14.52
N THR A 158 -14.57 -4.73 -14.87
CA THR A 158 -14.54 -3.29 -15.09
C THR A 158 -15.37 -2.55 -14.04
N GLY A 159 -14.86 -1.43 -13.55
CA GLY A 159 -15.56 -0.60 -12.58
C GLY A 159 -16.85 0.03 -13.13
N PRO A 160 -17.76 0.51 -12.28
CA PRO A 160 -18.95 1.26 -12.69
C PRO A 160 -18.63 2.62 -13.33
N GLY A 161 -17.40 3.14 -13.18
CA GLY A 161 -17.03 4.48 -13.62
C GLY A 161 -17.97 5.54 -13.02
N LYS A 162 -18.45 6.48 -13.83
CA LYS A 162 -19.36 7.55 -13.39
C LYS A 162 -20.85 7.13 -13.36
N ALA A 163 -21.18 5.84 -13.51
CA ALA A 163 -22.57 5.39 -13.73
C ALA A 163 -23.39 5.03 -12.46
N TRP A 164 -22.75 4.48 -11.41
CA TRP A 164 -23.32 4.00 -10.12
C TRP A 164 -24.87 3.90 -10.03
N PRO A 165 -25.52 3.02 -10.83
CA PRO A 165 -26.94 3.14 -11.15
C PRO A 165 -27.82 2.41 -10.13
N GLY A 166 -28.10 3.10 -9.02
CA GLY A 166 -28.89 2.56 -7.90
C GLY A 166 -28.16 2.55 -6.55
N ALA A 167 -27.01 3.23 -6.47
CA ALA A 167 -26.29 3.47 -5.23
C ALA A 167 -26.20 4.98 -4.94
N ALA A 168 -26.38 5.36 -3.69
CA ALA A 168 -26.17 6.72 -3.18
C ALA A 168 -25.33 6.66 -1.89
N PRO A 169 -24.47 7.65 -1.61
CA PRO A 169 -23.71 7.64 -0.36
C PRO A 169 -24.62 7.75 0.86
N ILE A 170 -24.27 7.04 1.93
CA ILE A 170 -25.04 6.95 3.18
C ILE A 170 -24.17 7.14 4.41
N TRP A 171 -24.80 7.47 5.54
CA TRP A 171 -24.19 7.42 6.88
C TRP A 171 -25.21 7.17 7.99
N ALA A 172 -24.73 6.88 9.21
CA ALA A 172 -25.53 6.81 10.43
C ALA A 172 -25.69 8.20 11.05
N GLY A 173 -26.92 8.66 11.31
CA GLY A 173 -27.18 9.95 11.95
C GLY A 173 -28.67 10.31 12.01
N SER A 174 -28.98 11.42 12.68
CA SER A 174 -30.33 12.00 12.71
C SER A 174 -30.73 12.67 11.38
N ALA A 175 -32.03 12.73 11.10
CA ALA A 175 -32.54 13.19 9.82
C ALA A 175 -32.32 14.71 9.59
N SER A 176 -31.85 15.07 8.40
CA SER A 176 -31.85 16.46 7.92
C SER A 176 -33.29 16.88 7.60
N TRP A 177 -33.84 17.83 8.34
CA TRP A 177 -35.21 18.30 8.16
C TRP A 177 -35.24 19.56 7.28
N SER A 178 -36.19 19.63 6.35
CA SER A 178 -36.49 20.87 5.62
C SER A 178 -37.29 21.81 6.50
N ASP A 179 -38.62 21.86 6.36
CA ASP A 179 -39.45 22.78 7.14
C ASP A 179 -39.89 22.17 8.47
N TYR A 180 -39.78 22.94 9.55
CA TYR A 180 -40.10 22.51 10.92
C TYR A 180 -40.29 23.69 11.87
N THR A 181 -40.90 23.41 13.02
CA THR A 181 -40.88 24.25 14.21
C THR A 181 -39.94 23.63 15.23
N PHE A 182 -38.92 24.38 15.65
CA PHE A 182 -37.99 24.06 16.74
C PHE A 182 -38.40 24.88 17.97
N GLN A 183 -38.66 24.23 19.10
CA GLN A 183 -39.15 24.86 20.33
C GLN A 183 -38.44 24.26 21.55
N GLY A 184 -38.35 25.05 22.62
CA GLY A 184 -37.94 24.58 23.95
C GLY A 184 -37.77 25.74 24.91
N SER A 185 -37.04 25.50 25.99
CA SER A 185 -36.75 26.46 27.06
C SER A 185 -35.25 26.71 27.18
N PHE A 186 -34.85 27.91 27.60
CA PHE A 186 -33.46 28.24 27.93
C PHE A 186 -33.33 29.12 29.19
N VAL A 187 -32.18 29.00 29.86
CA VAL A 187 -31.69 29.90 30.91
C VAL A 187 -30.35 30.46 30.48
N ILE A 188 -30.10 31.75 30.71
CA ILE A 188 -28.77 32.35 30.56
C ILE A 188 -28.02 32.18 31.89
N ASP A 189 -26.97 31.37 31.90
CA ASP A 189 -26.10 31.15 33.06
C ASP A 189 -24.91 32.12 33.08
N ALA A 190 -24.43 32.50 31.90
CA ALA A 190 -23.52 33.63 31.70
C ALA A 190 -23.69 34.21 30.30
N LYS A 191 -23.82 35.53 30.19
CA LYS A 191 -23.63 36.19 28.89
C LYS A 191 -24.93 36.24 28.08
N TYR A 192 -25.06 35.21 27.25
CA TYR A 192 -26.07 34.99 26.22
C TYR A 192 -26.43 33.49 26.17
N ALA A 193 -27.59 33.15 25.62
CA ALA A 193 -27.90 31.80 25.16
C ALA A 193 -28.00 31.81 23.62
N SER A 194 -27.55 30.76 22.93
CA SER A 194 -27.68 30.69 21.46
C SER A 194 -28.15 29.31 21.02
N VAL A 195 -29.14 29.30 20.12
CA VAL A 195 -29.66 28.10 19.46
C VAL A 195 -29.25 28.09 17.99
N THR A 196 -29.03 26.91 17.43
CA THR A 196 -28.63 26.71 16.03
C THR A 196 -29.64 25.86 15.27
N PHE A 197 -29.80 26.10 13.96
CA PHE A 197 -30.78 25.40 13.12
C PHE A 197 -30.41 25.40 11.62
N ARG A 198 -31.06 24.52 10.84
CA ARG A 198 -30.66 24.11 9.46
C ARG A 198 -29.17 23.73 9.41
N GLU A 199 -28.73 23.01 10.42
CA GLU A 199 -27.37 22.55 10.60
C GLU A 199 -26.99 21.39 9.66
N SER A 200 -25.77 21.40 9.14
CA SER A 200 -25.21 20.26 8.39
C SER A 200 -23.86 19.75 8.90
N ASP A 201 -23.03 20.61 9.52
CA ASP A 201 -21.87 20.25 10.33
C ASP A 201 -21.47 21.43 11.25
N THR A 202 -20.36 21.30 11.98
CA THR A 202 -19.84 22.32 12.92
C THR A 202 -19.36 23.63 12.26
N ARG A 203 -19.49 23.78 10.93
CA ARG A 203 -19.04 24.90 10.09
C ARG A 203 -20.18 25.58 9.32
N ASP A 204 -21.31 24.89 9.14
CA ASP A 204 -22.44 25.28 8.29
C ASP A 204 -23.80 25.19 9.04
N PHE A 205 -24.31 26.33 9.53
CA PHE A 205 -25.60 26.47 10.24
C PHE A 205 -26.10 27.93 10.40
N TYR A 206 -27.39 28.11 10.74
CA TYR A 206 -27.90 29.37 11.30
C TYR A 206 -27.76 29.43 12.82
N LEU A 207 -27.50 30.62 13.38
CA LEU A 207 -27.29 30.87 14.81
C LEU A 207 -28.16 32.04 15.29
N TRP A 208 -29.11 31.75 16.17
CA TRP A 208 -29.93 32.77 16.84
C TRP A 208 -29.41 32.97 18.27
N GLN A 209 -28.69 34.07 18.48
CA GLN A 209 -28.12 34.43 19.79
C GLN A 209 -29.06 35.39 20.52
N PHE A 210 -29.57 34.96 21.68
CA PHE A 210 -30.43 35.70 22.60
C PHE A 210 -29.58 36.38 23.68
N LYS A 211 -29.58 37.71 23.73
CA LYS A 211 -28.65 38.48 24.55
C LYS A 211 -29.26 39.05 25.82
N GLY A 212 -28.77 38.61 26.97
CA GLY A 212 -29.11 39.13 28.31
C GLY A 212 -28.26 40.33 28.74
N ASN A 213 -28.02 40.45 30.04
CA ASN A 213 -27.10 41.41 30.66
C ASN A 213 -27.21 42.87 30.18
N GLY A 214 -28.43 43.33 29.89
CA GLY A 214 -28.68 44.72 29.48
C GLY A 214 -28.61 44.99 27.97
N GLU A 215 -28.06 44.08 27.15
CA GLU A 215 -28.14 44.19 25.69
C GLU A 215 -29.57 43.93 25.19
N ASN A 216 -30.29 42.96 25.78
CA ASN A 216 -31.70 42.68 25.53
C ASN A 216 -32.09 42.65 24.04
N THR A 217 -31.31 41.94 23.24
CA THR A 217 -31.44 41.86 21.77
C THR A 217 -31.38 40.43 21.28
N ILE A 218 -31.84 40.20 20.05
CA ILE A 218 -31.65 38.95 19.30
C ILE A 218 -30.77 39.22 18.08
N ALA A 219 -29.77 38.37 17.84
CA ALA A 219 -28.78 38.55 16.77
C ALA A 219 -28.76 37.39 15.76
N PRO A 220 -29.61 37.45 14.70
CA PRO A 220 -29.60 36.53 13.56
C PRO A 220 -28.25 36.44 12.84
N GLN A 221 -27.65 35.26 12.85
CA GLN A 221 -26.36 34.96 12.22
C GLN A 221 -26.42 33.70 11.35
N VAL A 222 -25.47 33.60 10.43
CA VAL A 222 -25.16 32.39 9.68
C VAL A 222 -23.66 32.10 9.81
N GLN A 223 -23.29 30.84 10.03
CA GLN A 223 -21.94 30.35 9.80
C GLN A 223 -21.95 29.57 8.48
N LYS A 224 -21.05 29.91 7.57
CA LYS A 224 -20.83 29.16 6.34
C LYS A 224 -19.34 28.93 6.10
N ASP A 225 -18.95 27.72 5.71
CA ASP A 225 -17.54 27.33 5.51
C ASP A 225 -16.67 27.61 6.76
N GLY A 226 -17.29 27.66 7.94
CA GLY A 226 -16.67 28.03 9.21
C GLY A 226 -16.57 29.53 9.47
N ALA A 227 -16.96 30.41 8.55
CA ALA A 227 -16.96 31.86 8.70
C ALA A 227 -18.35 32.40 9.12
N PHE A 228 -18.39 33.24 10.15
CA PHE A 228 -19.62 33.88 10.63
C PHE A 228 -19.95 35.17 9.88
N SER A 229 -21.23 35.41 9.60
CA SER A 229 -21.77 36.72 9.26
C SER A 229 -23.13 36.97 9.92
N ASN A 230 -23.45 38.24 10.15
CA ASN A 230 -24.77 38.66 10.63
C ASN A 230 -25.74 38.73 9.43
N LEU A 231 -26.91 38.10 9.53
CA LEU A 231 -27.94 38.19 8.49
C LEU A 231 -28.62 39.57 8.48
N LYS A 232 -28.69 40.23 9.63
CA LYS A 232 -29.12 41.63 9.80
C LYS A 232 -28.59 42.22 11.11
N ALA A 233 -28.96 43.47 11.42
CA ALA A 233 -28.68 44.07 12.71
C ALA A 233 -29.41 43.33 13.86
N ALA A 234 -28.88 43.41 15.08
CA ALA A 234 -29.53 42.82 16.25
C ALA A 234 -30.78 43.61 16.65
N GLU A 235 -31.90 42.93 16.82
CA GLU A 235 -33.22 43.54 17.06
C GLU A 235 -33.52 43.60 18.57
N PRO A 236 -34.15 44.67 19.10
CA PRO A 236 -34.47 44.80 20.51
C PRO A 236 -35.61 43.85 20.94
N LEU A 237 -35.45 43.20 22.07
CA LEU A 237 -36.45 42.30 22.64
C LEU A 237 -37.56 43.07 23.38
N PRO A 238 -38.81 42.57 23.38
CA PRO A 238 -39.96 43.23 24.01
C PRO A 238 -39.94 43.18 25.54
N PHE A 239 -39.00 42.44 26.14
CA PHE A 239 -38.74 42.37 27.58
C PHE A 239 -37.25 42.07 27.81
N ALA A 240 -36.75 42.36 29.01
CA ALA A 240 -35.38 42.05 29.37
C ALA A 240 -35.16 40.54 29.61
N LEU A 241 -34.02 40.03 29.17
CA LEU A 241 -33.55 38.69 29.54
C LEU A 241 -32.66 38.79 30.78
N VAL A 242 -33.03 38.06 31.82
CA VAL A 242 -32.41 38.09 33.15
C VAL A 242 -31.73 36.75 33.41
N ASP A 243 -30.43 36.79 33.72
CA ASP A 243 -29.62 35.62 34.03
C ASP A 243 -30.25 34.79 35.18
N GLY A 244 -30.18 33.47 35.07
CA GLY A 244 -30.86 32.53 35.98
C GLY A 244 -32.39 32.47 35.84
N THR A 245 -33.00 33.18 34.89
CA THR A 245 -34.45 33.08 34.58
C THR A 245 -34.68 32.25 33.32
N ALA A 246 -35.71 31.39 33.33
CA ALA A 246 -36.10 30.57 32.19
C ALA A 246 -37.00 31.32 31.20
N TYR A 247 -36.81 31.06 29.90
CA TYR A 247 -37.59 31.63 28.80
C TYR A 247 -37.86 30.55 27.74
N ASP A 248 -39.09 30.43 27.27
CA ASP A 248 -39.39 29.56 26.12
C ASP A 248 -39.00 30.28 24.81
N PHE A 249 -38.43 29.53 23.87
CA PHE A 249 -38.17 29.96 22.51
C PHE A 249 -38.90 29.08 21.49
N ARG A 250 -39.23 29.65 20.33
CA ARG A 250 -39.77 28.90 19.19
C ARG A 250 -39.31 29.52 17.87
N VAL A 251 -38.53 28.78 17.08
CA VAL A 251 -38.15 29.12 15.70
C VAL A 251 -39.02 28.30 14.75
N VAL A 252 -39.86 28.98 13.96
CA VAL A 252 -40.58 28.36 12.84
C VAL A 252 -39.78 28.62 11.57
N ALA A 253 -39.24 27.56 10.96
CA ALA A 253 -38.43 27.63 9.75
C ALA A 253 -39.23 27.04 8.56
N ALA A 254 -39.65 27.91 7.64
CA ALA A 254 -40.49 27.56 6.49
C ALA A 254 -39.90 28.14 5.19
N GLY A 255 -39.49 27.26 4.27
CA GLY A 255 -38.69 27.60 3.10
C GLY A 255 -37.41 28.33 3.50
N ALA A 256 -37.27 29.57 3.03
CA ALA A 256 -36.17 30.48 3.32
C ALA A 256 -36.50 31.51 4.43
N THR A 257 -37.65 31.39 5.11
CA THR A 257 -38.10 32.37 6.11
C THR A 257 -38.15 31.75 7.51
N PHE A 258 -37.56 32.45 8.47
CA PHE A 258 -37.45 32.05 9.86
C PHE A 258 -38.20 33.06 10.74
N THR A 259 -39.15 32.57 11.54
CA THR A 259 -39.99 33.38 12.44
C THR A 259 -39.77 32.94 13.88
N THR A 260 -39.17 33.81 14.69
CA THR A 260 -38.80 33.46 16.07
C THR A 260 -39.68 34.16 17.09
N TYR A 261 -40.17 33.39 18.05
CA TYR A 261 -40.99 33.82 19.17
C TYR A 261 -40.26 33.55 20.48
N LEU A 262 -40.53 34.39 21.49
CA LEU A 262 -40.15 34.15 22.88
C LEU A 262 -41.39 34.23 23.78
N LYS A 263 -41.35 33.52 24.91
CA LYS A 263 -42.30 33.61 26.02
C LYS A 263 -41.52 33.77 27.33
N ALA A 264 -41.92 34.76 28.14
CA ALA A 264 -41.31 35.00 29.45
C ALA A 264 -41.88 34.07 30.53
N ALA A 265 -41.08 33.74 31.55
CA ALA A 265 -41.47 32.87 32.68
C ALA A 265 -42.84 33.17 33.31
N THR A 266 -43.26 34.43 33.33
CA THR A 266 -44.53 34.90 33.92
C THR A 266 -45.62 35.24 32.89
N GLY A 267 -45.36 35.00 31.59
CA GLY A 267 -46.25 35.32 30.48
C GLY A 267 -47.07 34.13 29.99
N THR A 268 -48.31 34.37 29.55
CA THR A 268 -49.26 33.34 29.10
C THR A 268 -49.30 33.13 27.58
N GLY A 269 -48.44 33.80 26.80
CA GLY A 269 -48.49 33.74 25.34
C GLY A 269 -47.14 33.99 24.66
N TRP A 270 -47.05 33.55 23.40
CA TRP A 270 -45.89 33.73 22.54
C TRP A 270 -45.85 35.14 21.93
N THR A 271 -44.73 35.83 22.09
CA THR A 271 -44.47 37.13 21.44
C THR A 271 -43.51 36.93 20.27
N LEU A 272 -43.85 37.44 19.09
CA LEU A 272 -42.94 37.48 17.94
C LEU A 272 -41.78 38.43 18.25
N VAL A 273 -40.54 37.97 18.11
CA VAL A 273 -39.33 38.78 18.37
C VAL A 273 -38.42 38.92 17.16
N ASP A 274 -38.51 38.00 16.19
CA ASP A 274 -37.75 38.11 14.95
C ASP A 274 -38.51 37.58 13.73
N THR A 275 -38.20 38.15 12.57
CA THR A 275 -38.44 37.57 11.27
C THR A 275 -37.24 37.88 10.38
N THR A 276 -36.64 36.82 9.84
CA THR A 276 -35.46 36.88 8.96
C THR A 276 -35.71 35.99 7.74
N THR A 277 -35.11 36.32 6.60
CA THR A 277 -35.17 35.49 5.39
C THR A 277 -33.76 35.33 4.84
N ASP A 278 -33.34 34.08 4.68
CA ASP A 278 -32.09 33.69 4.01
C ASP A 278 -32.23 32.29 3.39
N ALA A 279 -31.46 32.03 2.32
CA ALA A 279 -31.56 30.81 1.52
C ALA A 279 -30.27 29.98 1.48
N THR A 280 -29.30 30.26 2.37
CA THR A 280 -28.02 29.53 2.45
C THR A 280 -28.20 28.04 2.79
N PHE A 281 -29.08 27.70 3.74
CA PHE A 281 -29.31 26.32 4.19
C PHE A 281 -30.77 25.90 4.09
N ALA A 282 -31.08 25.05 3.10
CA ALA A 282 -32.43 24.61 2.79
C ALA A 282 -32.94 23.44 3.69
N SER A 283 -32.07 22.76 4.42
CA SER A 283 -32.42 21.71 5.39
C SER A 283 -31.31 21.51 6.41
N GLY A 284 -31.62 20.88 7.55
CA GLY A 284 -30.62 20.52 8.56
C GLY A 284 -31.22 20.16 9.92
N GLY A 285 -30.37 20.02 10.92
CA GLY A 285 -30.75 19.75 12.31
C GLY A 285 -30.95 21.00 13.17
N ILE A 286 -30.99 20.78 14.49
CA ILE A 286 -31.06 21.79 15.55
C ILE A 286 -29.95 21.59 16.60
N GLY A 287 -29.52 22.65 17.29
CA GLY A 287 -28.45 22.59 18.28
C GLY A 287 -28.25 23.83 19.14
N PHE A 288 -27.09 23.90 19.79
CA PHE A 288 -26.71 24.93 20.77
C PHE A 288 -25.23 25.33 20.63
N ARG A 289 -24.95 26.63 20.83
CA ARG A 289 -23.61 27.21 20.67
C ARG A 289 -23.32 28.29 21.69
N THR A 290 -22.11 28.26 22.25
CA THR A 290 -21.57 29.26 23.19
C THR A 290 -20.23 29.81 22.72
N GLY A 291 -20.05 31.12 22.83
CA GLY A 291 -18.73 31.77 22.78
C GLY A 291 -17.89 31.52 24.05
N SER A 292 -16.68 32.07 24.07
CA SER A 292 -15.73 31.94 25.20
C SER A 292 -16.14 32.67 26.49
N THR A 293 -17.25 33.41 26.45
CA THR A 293 -17.81 34.17 27.58
C THR A 293 -19.29 33.86 27.84
N GLU A 294 -19.81 32.77 27.28
CA GLU A 294 -21.24 32.44 27.22
C GLU A 294 -21.48 31.05 27.82
N GLN A 295 -22.54 30.90 28.62
CA GLN A 295 -23.00 29.64 29.23
C GLN A 295 -24.53 29.68 29.29
N ALA A 296 -25.20 28.57 28.98
CA ALA A 296 -26.65 28.49 28.99
C ALA A 296 -27.14 27.05 29.24
N THR A 297 -28.30 26.93 29.85
CA THR A 297 -28.99 25.66 30.12
C THR A 297 -30.24 25.57 29.26
N PHE A 298 -30.53 24.40 28.69
CA PHE A 298 -31.63 24.16 27.75
C PHE A 298 -32.51 22.98 28.17
N ASP A 299 -33.81 23.06 27.90
CA ASP A 299 -34.82 22.10 28.38
C ASP A 299 -36.06 22.03 27.43
N ASP A 300 -36.95 21.05 27.60
CA ASP A 300 -38.21 20.87 26.84
C ASP A 300 -38.04 20.89 25.29
N ILE A 301 -36.95 20.33 24.77
CA ILE A 301 -36.55 20.48 23.36
C ILE A 301 -37.43 19.62 22.45
N THR A 302 -38.08 20.27 21.49
CA THR A 302 -38.97 19.63 20.51
C THR A 302 -38.77 20.17 19.10
N VAL A 303 -38.90 19.27 18.11
CA VAL A 303 -38.96 19.60 16.68
C VAL A 303 -40.21 18.96 16.08
N THR A 304 -41.02 19.75 15.38
CA THR A 304 -42.30 19.31 14.78
C THR A 304 -42.37 19.69 13.31
N ALA A 305 -42.78 18.75 12.46
CA ALA A 305 -43.00 18.95 11.03
C ALA A 305 -44.23 19.84 10.75
N PRO A 306 -44.42 20.36 9.52
CA PRO A 306 -45.52 21.26 9.19
C PRO A 306 -46.91 20.60 9.22
N ASP A 307 -46.97 19.26 9.21
CA ASP A 307 -48.19 18.46 9.35
C ASP A 307 -48.53 18.10 10.82
N GLY A 308 -47.67 18.49 11.78
CA GLY A 308 -47.80 18.16 13.20
C GLY A 308 -47.05 16.88 13.64
N THR A 309 -46.33 16.20 12.75
CA THR A 309 -45.52 15.03 13.12
C THR A 309 -44.34 15.45 14.00
N ALA A 310 -44.18 14.81 15.16
CA ALA A 310 -42.99 14.99 16.00
C ALA A 310 -41.75 14.40 15.30
N LEU A 311 -40.74 15.21 15.11
CA LEU A 311 -39.46 14.86 14.46
C LEU A 311 -38.35 14.59 15.49
N TYR A 312 -38.41 15.28 16.63
CA TYR A 312 -37.53 15.12 17.79
C TYR A 312 -38.24 15.60 19.05
N ALA A 313 -38.00 14.96 20.20
CA ALA A 313 -38.50 15.40 21.51
C ALA A 313 -37.56 14.87 22.61
N ASN A 314 -37.11 15.74 23.53
CA ASN A 314 -36.21 15.40 24.61
C ASN A 314 -36.37 16.40 25.78
N ASP A 315 -36.69 15.89 26.97
CA ASP A 315 -36.91 16.63 28.22
C ASP A 315 -35.72 16.49 29.20
N PHE A 316 -34.59 15.97 28.73
CA PHE A 316 -33.36 15.66 29.48
C PHE A 316 -33.59 14.94 30.83
N SER A 317 -34.70 14.21 30.97
CA SER A 317 -35.00 13.41 32.16
C SER A 317 -34.10 12.18 32.31
N ASP A 318 -33.51 11.71 31.21
CA ASP A 318 -32.46 10.68 31.19
C ASP A 318 -31.05 11.31 31.30
N PRO A 319 -30.32 11.11 32.42
CA PRO A 319 -28.95 11.60 32.58
C PRO A 319 -27.92 10.87 31.70
N ALA A 320 -28.31 9.79 31.01
CA ALA A 320 -27.49 9.11 30.01
C ALA A 320 -27.75 9.60 28.57
N ASN A 321 -28.56 10.64 28.37
CA ASN A 321 -28.80 11.22 27.06
C ASN A 321 -27.52 11.85 26.47
N THR A 322 -27.30 11.64 25.17
CA THR A 322 -26.09 12.08 24.45
C THR A 322 -26.39 12.79 23.12
N ASP A 323 -27.63 13.23 22.92
CA ASP A 323 -28.09 13.83 21.65
C ASP A 323 -27.40 15.17 21.35
N PHE A 324 -26.85 15.81 22.39
CA PHE A 324 -26.18 17.12 22.33
C PHE A 324 -24.81 17.10 23.04
N SER A 325 -23.76 16.70 22.32
CA SER A 325 -22.37 16.53 22.82
C SER A 325 -21.66 17.79 23.35
N CYS A 326 -22.29 18.98 23.24
CA CYS A 326 -21.76 20.24 23.75
C CYS A 326 -22.04 20.49 25.23
N GLY A 327 -23.04 19.80 25.79
CA GLY A 327 -23.46 19.98 27.18
C GLY A 327 -23.40 18.71 28.02
N THR A 328 -23.82 18.86 29.28
CA THR A 328 -24.00 17.77 30.24
C THR A 328 -25.41 17.87 30.82
N VAL A 329 -26.13 16.75 30.89
CA VAL A 329 -27.44 16.71 31.57
C VAL A 329 -27.21 16.87 33.07
N THR A 330 -27.68 17.98 33.63
CA THR A 330 -27.55 18.34 35.04
C THR A 330 -28.88 18.88 35.56
N GLY A 331 -29.45 18.25 36.60
CA GLY A 331 -30.71 18.71 37.17
C GLY A 331 -31.93 18.56 36.25
N GLN A 332 -31.90 17.57 35.35
CA GLN A 332 -32.91 17.32 34.29
C GLN A 332 -32.92 18.34 33.15
N ALA A 333 -31.85 19.12 32.97
CA ALA A 333 -31.69 20.02 31.81
C ALA A 333 -30.26 19.94 31.23
N LEU A 334 -30.07 20.32 29.98
CA LEU A 334 -28.77 20.31 29.29
C LEU A 334 -28.00 21.61 29.58
N PHE A 335 -27.00 21.55 30.46
CA PHE A 335 -26.07 22.66 30.68
C PHE A 335 -24.97 22.69 29.61
N VAL A 336 -24.84 23.82 28.90
CA VAL A 336 -23.83 24.04 27.85
C VAL A 336 -22.80 25.07 28.33
N ASP A 337 -21.57 24.60 28.54
CA ASP A 337 -20.43 25.40 29.02
C ASP A 337 -19.81 26.28 27.90
N LYS A 338 -18.76 27.05 28.22
CA LYS A 338 -18.07 28.00 27.32
C LYS A 338 -17.38 27.34 26.13
N SER A 339 -17.37 28.04 25.00
CA SER A 339 -16.68 27.63 23.76
C SER A 339 -17.16 26.27 23.22
N LYS A 340 -18.45 25.96 23.37
CA LYS A 340 -19.05 24.70 22.92
C LYS A 340 -19.92 24.93 21.68
N ASN A 341 -20.06 23.88 20.88
CA ASN A 341 -20.91 23.86 19.69
C ASN A 341 -21.37 22.41 19.47
N CYS A 342 -22.67 22.13 19.46
CA CYS A 342 -23.20 20.83 19.05
C CYS A 342 -24.61 20.95 18.49
N GLY A 343 -25.02 19.94 17.74
CA GLY A 343 -26.38 19.85 17.24
C GLY A 343 -26.67 18.51 16.59
N THR A 344 -27.96 18.20 16.49
CA THR A 344 -28.48 17.00 15.82
C THR A 344 -28.14 16.96 14.33
N GLY A 345 -27.87 18.11 13.70
CA GLY A 345 -27.37 18.17 12.32
C GLY A 345 -25.87 17.88 12.21
N PHE A 346 -25.10 18.11 13.27
CA PHE A 346 -23.70 17.66 13.37
C PHE A 346 -23.65 16.16 13.74
N GLY A 347 -24.79 15.57 14.08
CA GLY A 347 -24.99 14.20 14.58
C GLY A 347 -24.97 13.12 13.51
N GLY A 348 -23.92 13.06 12.72
CA GLY A 348 -23.34 11.76 12.39
C GLY A 348 -22.21 11.49 13.39
N ALA A 349 -22.13 10.28 13.94
CA ALA A 349 -20.91 9.89 14.65
C ALA A 349 -19.78 9.69 13.63
N ASP A 350 -18.53 9.97 14.03
CA ASP A 350 -17.35 9.64 13.21
C ASP A 350 -17.34 8.15 12.82
N TRP A 351 -17.98 7.29 13.62
CA TRP A 351 -18.14 5.86 13.42
C TRP A 351 -19.56 5.50 12.96
N ALA A 352 -19.68 4.67 11.93
CA ALA A 352 -20.96 4.09 11.50
C ALA A 352 -20.87 2.58 11.25
N PHE A 353 -21.83 1.84 11.80
CA PHE A 353 -22.15 0.48 11.37
C PHE A 353 -23.22 0.55 10.29
N LEU A 354 -22.95 -0.01 9.12
CA LEU A 354 -23.82 0.09 7.93
C LEU A 354 -24.14 -1.34 7.45
N ARG A 355 -25.42 -1.67 7.20
CA ARG A 355 -25.81 -2.96 6.62
C ARG A 355 -26.93 -2.88 5.59
N GLY A 356 -26.93 -3.80 4.63
CA GLY A 356 -27.97 -3.94 3.63
C GLY A 356 -28.17 -5.39 3.21
N ASP A 357 -29.43 -5.84 3.19
CA ASP A 357 -29.81 -7.21 2.84
C ASP A 357 -30.47 -7.29 1.45
N THR A 358 -30.07 -8.28 0.64
CA THR A 358 -30.59 -8.51 -0.71
C THR A 358 -30.80 -9.99 -0.98
N THR A 359 -31.94 -10.36 -1.57
CA THR A 359 -32.23 -11.76 -1.94
C THR A 359 -31.94 -12.00 -3.42
N LEU A 360 -31.08 -12.98 -3.70
CA LEU A 360 -30.75 -13.41 -5.06
C LEU A 360 -31.71 -14.50 -5.53
N ALA A 361 -32.06 -14.52 -6.82
CA ALA A 361 -33.07 -15.43 -7.34
C ALA A 361 -32.64 -16.91 -7.29
N LYS A 362 -33.50 -17.77 -6.71
CA LYS A 362 -33.26 -19.21 -6.60
C LYS A 362 -33.19 -19.86 -8.00
N GLY A 363 -32.22 -20.76 -8.19
CA GLY A 363 -32.08 -21.52 -9.44
C GLY A 363 -31.38 -20.78 -10.59
N ARG A 364 -30.95 -19.53 -10.39
CA ARG A 364 -30.07 -18.84 -11.33
C ARG A 364 -28.61 -19.02 -10.91
N HIS A 365 -27.75 -19.42 -11.84
CA HIS A 365 -26.32 -19.56 -11.58
C HIS A 365 -25.62 -18.24 -11.83
N ILE A 366 -24.93 -17.72 -10.81
CA ILE A 366 -24.05 -16.55 -10.91
C ILE A 366 -22.89 -16.92 -11.84
N ALA A 367 -22.57 -16.03 -12.79
CA ALA A 367 -21.39 -16.13 -13.64
C ALA A 367 -20.18 -15.48 -12.95
N TRP A 368 -20.40 -14.31 -12.37
CA TRP A 368 -19.48 -13.57 -11.50
C TRP A 368 -20.28 -12.48 -10.74
N ALA A 369 -19.72 -11.95 -9.66
CA ALA A 369 -20.26 -10.82 -8.92
C ALA A 369 -19.17 -10.00 -8.26
N HIS A 370 -19.14 -8.69 -8.52
CA HIS A 370 -18.21 -7.75 -7.93
C HIS A 370 -18.92 -6.76 -7.02
N LEU A 371 -18.27 -6.37 -5.92
CA LEU A 371 -18.71 -5.32 -5.01
C LEU A 371 -17.73 -4.16 -5.12
N TYR A 372 -18.24 -2.97 -5.42
CA TYR A 372 -17.46 -1.73 -5.50
C TYR A 372 -17.75 -0.87 -4.26
N ALA A 373 -16.73 -0.28 -3.62
CA ALA A 373 -16.92 0.55 -2.42
C ALA A 373 -15.93 1.71 -2.28
N THR A 374 -16.39 2.81 -1.67
CA THR A 374 -15.62 4.02 -1.36
C THR A 374 -16.17 4.75 -0.12
N GLY A 375 -15.40 5.68 0.42
CA GLY A 375 -15.76 6.50 1.58
C GLY A 375 -14.92 7.77 1.69
N SER A 376 -15.43 8.76 2.41
CA SER A 376 -14.82 10.08 2.55
C SER A 376 -13.62 10.11 3.52
N SER A 377 -12.81 11.17 3.44
CA SER A 377 -11.82 11.52 4.50
C SER A 377 -10.63 10.55 4.67
N THR A 378 -10.21 9.90 3.58
CA THR A 378 -8.91 9.19 3.47
C THR A 378 -7.70 10.07 3.80
N THR A 379 -7.76 11.37 3.49
CA THR A 379 -6.61 12.28 3.56
C THR A 379 -6.28 12.73 5.00
N PRO A 380 -7.25 13.19 5.83
CA PRO A 380 -6.98 13.47 7.24
C PRO A 380 -6.56 12.24 8.04
N GLY A 381 -7.16 11.07 7.78
CA GLY A 381 -6.83 9.83 8.50
C GLY A 381 -5.51 9.19 8.08
N ARG A 382 -5.06 9.42 6.84
CA ARG A 382 -3.94 8.72 6.19
C ARG A 382 -3.98 7.19 6.40
N GLN A 383 -5.18 6.61 6.30
CA GLN A 383 -5.46 5.17 6.38
C GLN A 383 -6.78 4.88 5.64
N PHE A 384 -7.26 3.64 5.69
CA PHE A 384 -8.58 3.28 5.14
C PHE A 384 -9.74 3.93 5.93
N VAL A 385 -10.92 3.95 5.31
CA VAL A 385 -12.15 4.57 5.81
C VAL A 385 -13.18 3.51 6.23
N TYR A 386 -13.19 2.34 5.60
CA TYR A 386 -14.07 1.23 5.93
C TYR A 386 -13.32 -0.09 6.10
N LYS A 387 -13.83 -0.96 6.98
CA LYS A 387 -13.73 -2.42 6.86
C LYS A 387 -15.05 -2.93 6.30
N MET A 388 -15.03 -3.88 5.37
CA MET A 388 -16.22 -4.38 4.67
C MET A 388 -16.30 -5.92 4.67
N TRP A 389 -17.53 -6.43 4.80
CA TRP A 389 -17.86 -7.85 4.87
C TRP A 389 -19.05 -8.19 3.95
N VAL A 390 -19.07 -9.41 3.41
CA VAL A 390 -20.23 -10.01 2.73
C VAL A 390 -20.56 -11.35 3.38
N ASN A 391 -21.81 -11.54 3.77
CA ASN A 391 -22.31 -12.75 4.45
C ASN A 391 -21.48 -13.16 5.68
N GLY A 392 -21.04 -12.18 6.48
CA GLY A 392 -20.20 -12.37 7.67
C GLY A 392 -18.73 -12.70 7.39
N ARG A 393 -18.26 -12.64 6.13
CA ARG A 393 -16.85 -12.82 5.77
C ARG A 393 -16.22 -11.51 5.34
N PHE A 394 -15.02 -11.22 5.82
CA PHE A 394 -14.26 -10.02 5.45
C PHE A 394 -13.97 -10.03 3.94
N VAL A 395 -14.00 -8.84 3.34
CA VAL A 395 -13.81 -8.60 1.90
C VAL A 395 -12.65 -7.65 1.62
N GLY A 396 -12.49 -6.60 2.42
CA GLY A 396 -11.41 -5.64 2.25
C GLY A 396 -11.53 -4.36 3.07
N VAL A 397 -10.52 -3.50 2.88
CA VAL A 397 -10.38 -2.16 3.48
C VAL A 397 -10.10 -1.12 2.40
N GLY A 398 -10.68 0.06 2.52
CA GLY A 398 -10.50 1.15 1.56
C GLY A 398 -11.23 2.45 1.93
N PRO A 399 -11.30 3.43 1.01
CA PRO A 399 -10.63 3.43 -0.28
C PRO A 399 -9.15 3.84 -0.17
N THR A 400 -8.43 3.71 -1.28
CA THR A 400 -7.08 4.28 -1.45
C THR A 400 -7.12 5.81 -1.41
N ARG A 401 -6.04 6.45 -0.91
CA ARG A 401 -5.92 7.93 -0.95
C ARG A 401 -5.88 8.43 -2.41
N PRO A 402 -6.64 9.48 -2.78
CA PRO A 402 -6.68 10.00 -4.15
C PRO A 402 -5.43 10.81 -4.54
N VAL A 403 -5.22 10.95 -5.84
CA VAL A 403 -4.29 11.88 -6.48
C VAL A 403 -5.07 13.12 -6.98
N GLY A 404 -4.65 14.32 -6.58
CA GLY A 404 -5.35 15.55 -6.97
C GLY A 404 -6.74 15.68 -6.34
N THR A 405 -7.79 15.77 -7.17
CA THR A 405 -9.17 16.08 -6.76
C THR A 405 -10.18 14.96 -6.99
N GLU A 406 -9.72 13.78 -7.43
CA GLU A 406 -10.56 12.60 -7.67
C GLU A 406 -11.06 11.95 -6.36
N THR A 407 -12.01 11.02 -6.47
CA THR A 407 -12.37 10.08 -5.39
C THR A 407 -12.05 8.66 -5.84
N ARG A 408 -11.19 7.93 -5.11
CA ARG A 408 -10.91 6.52 -5.44
C ARG A 408 -11.99 5.57 -4.92
N TYR A 409 -12.25 4.49 -5.66
CA TYR A 409 -13.06 3.35 -5.20
C TYR A 409 -12.35 2.03 -5.49
N ASP A 410 -12.66 1.00 -4.69
CA ASP A 410 -12.09 -0.34 -4.85
C ASP A 410 -13.17 -1.34 -5.27
N GLY A 411 -12.86 -2.21 -6.22
CA GLY A 411 -13.64 -3.40 -6.55
C GLY A 411 -13.09 -4.69 -5.94
N TYR A 412 -14.00 -5.56 -5.51
CA TYR A 412 -13.71 -6.84 -4.90
C TYR A 412 -14.53 -7.95 -5.59
N ASP A 413 -13.91 -9.08 -5.92
CA ASP A 413 -14.65 -10.28 -6.35
C ASP A 413 -15.28 -10.96 -5.13
N VAL A 414 -16.62 -10.99 -5.13
CA VAL A 414 -17.43 -11.61 -4.07
C VAL A 414 -18.26 -12.80 -4.59
N THR A 415 -17.98 -13.27 -5.81
CA THR A 415 -18.69 -14.36 -6.51
C THR A 415 -18.89 -15.59 -5.62
N SER A 416 -17.84 -16.02 -4.92
CA SER A 416 -17.84 -17.21 -4.05
C SER A 416 -18.50 -17.00 -2.68
N LEU A 417 -18.84 -15.76 -2.31
CA LEU A 417 -19.44 -15.43 -1.01
C LEU A 417 -20.98 -15.42 -1.05
N LEU A 418 -21.56 -15.24 -2.25
CA LEU A 418 -22.99 -15.08 -2.47
C LEU A 418 -23.77 -16.41 -2.49
N ARG A 419 -25.05 -16.34 -2.13
CA ARG A 419 -25.95 -17.49 -1.89
C ARG A 419 -27.25 -17.31 -2.69
N PRO A 420 -27.39 -17.92 -3.88
CA PRO A 420 -28.62 -17.87 -4.67
C PRO A 420 -29.82 -18.50 -3.94
N GLY A 421 -30.96 -17.80 -3.95
CA GLY A 421 -32.18 -18.25 -3.27
C GLY A 421 -32.23 -18.04 -1.76
N ALA A 422 -31.28 -17.27 -1.21
CA ALA A 422 -31.23 -16.86 0.20
C ALA A 422 -31.02 -15.34 0.32
N ALA A 423 -31.21 -14.82 1.53
CA ALA A 423 -30.75 -13.48 1.88
C ALA A 423 -29.22 -13.42 1.85
N ASN A 424 -28.69 -12.30 1.36
CA ASN A 424 -27.27 -11.97 1.34
C ASN A 424 -27.08 -10.59 1.96
N THR A 425 -26.12 -10.48 2.87
CA THR A 425 -25.84 -9.25 3.63
C THR A 425 -24.53 -8.64 3.15
N ILE A 426 -24.53 -7.32 2.96
CA ILE A 426 -23.32 -6.50 2.93
C ILE A 426 -23.29 -5.74 4.25
N GLY A 427 -22.14 -5.71 4.92
CA GLY A 427 -21.93 -4.93 6.13
C GLY A 427 -20.60 -4.18 6.07
N ALA A 428 -20.57 -2.97 6.62
CA ALA A 428 -19.35 -2.18 6.79
C ALA A 428 -19.30 -1.52 8.17
N LEU A 429 -18.09 -1.38 8.71
CA LEU A 429 -17.78 -0.53 9.86
C LEU A 429 -16.80 0.51 9.37
N ALA A 430 -17.24 1.77 9.35
CA ALA A 430 -16.51 2.88 8.76
C ALA A 430 -16.22 3.99 9.79
N TYR A 431 -15.10 4.67 9.59
CA TYR A 431 -14.65 5.84 10.35
C TYR A 431 -14.33 7.01 9.41
N THR A 432 -14.87 8.19 9.70
CA THR A 432 -14.55 9.43 8.98
C THR A 432 -14.42 10.61 9.94
N THR A 433 -13.36 11.40 9.81
CA THR A 433 -13.12 12.63 10.59
C THR A 433 -14.04 13.82 10.23
N SER A 434 -14.79 13.69 9.12
CA SER A 434 -15.55 14.75 8.46
C SER A 434 -16.27 14.16 7.23
N ASP A 435 -17.19 14.93 6.63
CA ASP A 435 -17.98 14.61 5.41
C ASP A 435 -18.97 13.43 5.58
N GLN A 436 -18.55 12.33 6.22
CA GLN A 436 -19.40 11.22 6.66
C GLN A 436 -20.20 10.62 5.50
N ARG A 437 -19.48 9.98 4.58
CA ARG A 437 -20.05 9.30 3.41
C ARG A 437 -19.40 7.94 3.18
N PHE A 438 -20.23 6.91 3.03
CA PHE A 438 -19.86 5.59 2.50
C PHE A 438 -20.76 5.25 1.31
N LEU A 439 -20.21 4.69 0.24
CA LEU A 439 -20.92 4.31 -0.98
C LEU A 439 -20.48 2.91 -1.39
N ALA A 440 -21.43 2.02 -1.68
CA ALA A 440 -21.14 0.71 -2.25
C ALA A 440 -22.22 0.23 -3.24
N ASP A 441 -21.83 -0.58 -4.22
CA ASP A 441 -22.75 -1.27 -5.17
C ASP A 441 -22.28 -2.69 -5.48
N LEU A 442 -23.19 -3.66 -5.29
CA LEU A 442 -22.99 -5.07 -5.62
C LEU A 442 -23.60 -5.38 -6.98
N VAL A 443 -22.77 -5.76 -7.94
CA VAL A 443 -23.19 -6.08 -9.31
C VAL A 443 -23.03 -7.59 -9.55
N VAL A 444 -24.16 -8.29 -9.66
CA VAL A 444 -24.24 -9.74 -9.89
C VAL A 444 -24.68 -10.02 -11.32
N HIS A 445 -23.87 -10.74 -12.09
CA HIS A 445 -24.26 -11.22 -13.43
C HIS A 445 -24.51 -12.73 -13.42
N TYR A 446 -25.51 -13.16 -14.17
CA TYR A 446 -25.96 -14.56 -14.23
C TYR A 446 -25.57 -15.19 -15.57
N THR A 447 -25.40 -16.51 -15.56
CA THR A 447 -25.11 -17.34 -16.76
C THR A 447 -26.18 -17.28 -17.85
N ASP A 448 -27.37 -16.73 -17.57
CA ASP A 448 -28.41 -16.43 -18.56
C ASP A 448 -28.27 -15.04 -19.23
N GLY A 449 -27.17 -14.33 -18.96
CA GLY A 449 -26.84 -13.05 -19.58
C GLY A 449 -27.49 -11.82 -18.94
N SER A 450 -28.17 -11.99 -17.81
CA SER A 450 -28.82 -10.89 -17.07
C SER A 450 -28.03 -10.43 -15.84
N THR A 451 -28.38 -9.26 -15.31
CA THR A 451 -27.70 -8.58 -14.20
C THR A 451 -28.67 -8.26 -13.06
N ARG A 452 -28.16 -8.12 -11.83
CA ARG A 452 -28.82 -7.49 -10.67
C ARG A 452 -27.81 -6.60 -9.96
N THR A 453 -28.17 -5.34 -9.72
CA THR A 453 -27.44 -4.41 -8.84
C THR A 453 -28.05 -4.39 -7.43
N PHE A 454 -27.29 -3.93 -6.44
CA PHE A 454 -27.75 -3.65 -5.08
C PHE A 454 -26.75 -2.73 -4.38
N GLY A 455 -27.07 -1.44 -4.33
CA GLY A 455 -26.21 -0.43 -3.72
C GLY A 455 -26.77 0.19 -2.45
N THR A 456 -25.95 1.04 -1.83
CA THR A 456 -26.30 1.85 -0.65
C THR A 456 -27.42 2.85 -0.94
N GLY A 457 -28.28 3.11 0.04
CA GLY A 457 -29.39 4.07 -0.12
C GLY A 457 -30.48 3.90 0.95
N PRO A 458 -31.70 4.46 0.75
CA PRO A 458 -32.78 4.46 1.74
C PRO A 458 -33.25 3.09 2.24
N GLY A 459 -32.94 2.01 1.50
CA GLY A 459 -33.29 0.63 1.89
C GLY A 459 -32.24 -0.09 2.75
N TRP A 460 -31.15 0.58 3.12
CA TRP A 460 -30.16 0.07 4.07
C TRP A 460 -30.56 0.42 5.52
N LYS A 461 -29.79 -0.08 6.48
CA LYS A 461 -29.84 0.28 7.90
C LYS A 461 -28.48 0.79 8.36
N ALA A 462 -28.49 1.73 9.30
CA ALA A 462 -27.27 2.36 9.81
C ALA A 462 -27.39 2.65 11.31
N GLU A 463 -26.39 2.27 12.10
CA GLU A 463 -26.35 2.50 13.55
C GLU A 463 -25.10 3.30 13.92
N SER A 464 -25.23 4.17 14.93
CA SER A 464 -24.14 5.03 15.40
C SER A 464 -23.08 4.18 16.12
N GLY A 465 -21.84 4.25 15.64
CA GLY A 465 -20.73 3.54 16.29
C GLY A 465 -20.28 4.17 17.62
N ALA A 466 -20.74 5.37 17.97
CA ALA A 466 -20.25 6.12 19.14
C ALA A 466 -20.46 5.44 20.51
N LYS A 467 -21.41 4.49 20.62
CA LYS A 467 -21.61 3.68 21.84
C LYS A 467 -20.63 2.50 21.95
N VAL A 468 -19.99 2.14 20.83
CA VAL A 468 -19.03 1.03 20.72
C VAL A 468 -17.60 1.57 20.68
N LEU A 469 -17.41 2.71 20.00
CA LEU A 469 -16.15 3.42 19.81
C LEU A 469 -16.40 4.92 20.06
N PRO A 470 -16.48 5.35 21.33
CA PRO A 470 -16.58 6.75 21.70
C PRO A 470 -15.30 7.52 21.29
N SER A 471 -15.40 8.85 21.20
CA SER A 471 -14.26 9.68 20.82
C SER A 471 -13.25 9.78 21.97
N ALA A 472 -12.12 9.09 21.82
CA ALA A 472 -11.03 9.03 22.81
C ALA A 472 -9.76 9.81 22.39
N GLY A 473 -9.83 10.58 21.30
CA GLY A 473 -8.71 11.36 20.75
C GLY A 473 -7.98 10.65 19.59
N SER A 474 -6.78 11.15 19.26
CA SER A 474 -5.97 10.68 18.14
C SER A 474 -4.72 9.95 18.62
N ILE A 475 -4.42 8.79 18.00
CA ILE A 475 -3.11 8.12 18.14
C ILE A 475 -1.99 8.86 17.40
N GLY A 476 -2.36 9.61 16.35
CA GLY A 476 -1.46 10.36 15.47
C GLY A 476 -1.21 11.79 15.95
N THR A 477 0.00 12.29 15.68
CA THR A 477 0.43 13.69 15.87
C THR A 477 -0.16 14.61 14.78
N SER A 478 0.41 15.82 14.56
CA SER A 478 -0.10 16.82 13.61
C SER A 478 -0.11 16.39 12.13
N TYR A 479 0.43 15.22 11.78
CA TYR A 479 0.44 14.72 10.40
C TYR A 479 -0.87 14.03 9.99
N TYR A 480 -1.56 13.34 10.91
CA TYR A 480 -2.81 12.61 10.64
C TYR A 480 -3.69 12.45 11.89
N THR A 481 -5.00 12.24 11.69
CA THR A 481 -5.97 12.01 12.75
C THR A 481 -6.58 10.63 12.61
N ALA A 482 -6.13 9.69 13.45
CA ALA A 482 -6.64 8.32 13.51
C ALA A 482 -7.03 7.98 14.95
N PRO A 483 -8.14 7.25 15.18
CA PRO A 483 -8.77 7.15 16.49
C PRO A 483 -7.95 6.30 17.48
N VAL A 484 -7.91 6.76 18.72
CA VAL A 484 -7.75 5.91 19.93
C VAL A 484 -9.03 5.10 20.11
N GLU A 485 -8.91 3.82 20.46
CA GLU A 485 -10.06 2.90 20.57
C GLU A 485 -10.38 2.57 22.03
N ASP A 486 -11.27 3.35 22.65
CA ASP A 486 -11.92 3.04 23.93
C ASP A 486 -13.14 2.11 23.73
N PHE A 487 -12.89 0.94 23.13
CA PHE A 487 -13.89 0.00 22.62
C PHE A 487 -14.81 -0.56 23.71
N ASP A 488 -16.13 -0.64 23.47
CA ASP A 488 -17.09 -1.33 24.34
C ASP A 488 -17.78 -2.54 23.67
N ALA A 489 -17.31 -3.74 24.03
CA ALA A 489 -17.83 -5.02 23.54
C ALA A 489 -19.24 -5.35 24.06
N ARG A 490 -19.75 -4.61 25.05
CA ARG A 490 -21.14 -4.71 25.54
C ARG A 490 -22.12 -4.06 24.55
N ALA A 491 -21.68 -3.05 23.81
CA ALA A 491 -22.46 -2.37 22.78
C ALA A 491 -22.23 -2.94 21.36
N TYR A 492 -21.11 -3.64 21.12
CA TYR A 492 -20.73 -4.11 19.78
C TYR A 492 -21.81 -5.03 19.13
N PRO A 493 -22.36 -4.66 17.96
CA PRO A 493 -23.44 -5.40 17.29
C PRO A 493 -22.93 -6.68 16.63
N THR A 494 -22.76 -7.71 17.46
CA THR A 494 -22.09 -8.96 17.10
C THR A 494 -22.85 -9.69 16.00
N GLY A 495 -22.23 -9.79 14.81
CA GLY A 495 -22.82 -10.45 13.64
C GLY A 495 -23.60 -9.55 12.69
N PHE A 496 -23.57 -8.22 12.83
CA PHE A 496 -24.33 -7.28 11.98
C PHE A 496 -24.17 -7.51 10.47
N ALA A 497 -22.99 -7.92 10.01
CA ALA A 497 -22.68 -8.19 8.61
C ALA A 497 -23.12 -9.58 8.10
N ALA A 498 -23.85 -10.37 8.90
CA ALA A 498 -24.36 -11.70 8.54
C ALA A 498 -25.88 -11.71 8.29
N PRO A 499 -26.40 -12.63 7.45
CA PRO A 499 -27.84 -12.75 7.20
C PRO A 499 -28.58 -13.28 8.43
N GLY A 500 -29.70 -12.65 8.77
CA GLY A 500 -30.52 -13.02 9.92
C GLY A 500 -30.11 -12.37 11.25
N PHE A 501 -29.22 -11.36 11.21
CA PHE A 501 -29.07 -10.40 12.30
C PHE A 501 -30.36 -9.57 12.47
N ASP A 502 -30.72 -9.25 13.72
CA ASP A 502 -31.89 -8.42 14.03
C ASP A 502 -31.49 -6.93 14.08
N ASP A 503 -31.90 -6.18 13.06
CA ASP A 503 -31.71 -4.73 12.95
C ASP A 503 -33.03 -3.95 13.00
N ALA A 504 -34.07 -4.54 13.60
CA ALA A 504 -35.40 -3.91 13.69
C ALA A 504 -35.34 -2.54 14.40
N SER A 505 -34.43 -2.36 15.36
CA SER A 505 -34.21 -1.10 16.07
C SER A 505 -33.28 -0.10 15.35
N TRP A 506 -32.52 -0.52 14.34
CA TRP A 506 -31.59 0.38 13.64
C TRP A 506 -32.38 1.38 12.78
N PRO A 507 -32.02 2.67 12.74
CA PRO A 507 -32.67 3.63 11.85
C PRO A 507 -32.29 3.39 10.38
N ALA A 508 -33.06 4.00 9.48
CA ALA A 508 -32.64 4.16 8.09
C ALA A 508 -31.49 5.19 8.01
N PRO A 509 -30.52 5.02 7.09
CA PRO A 509 -29.40 5.96 6.96
C PRO A 509 -29.84 7.34 6.49
N VAL A 510 -29.03 8.34 6.84
CA VAL A 510 -29.04 9.62 6.13
C VAL A 510 -28.40 9.40 4.75
N VAL A 511 -29.13 9.73 3.68
CA VAL A 511 -28.58 9.76 2.32
C VAL A 511 -27.85 11.08 2.12
N LYS A 512 -26.63 11.00 1.61
CA LYS A 512 -25.68 12.11 1.48
C LYS A 512 -25.45 12.44 -0.01
N SER A 513 -24.78 13.56 -0.27
CA SER A 513 -24.42 14.00 -1.63
C SER A 513 -23.49 13.00 -2.33
N ALA A 514 -23.66 12.83 -3.65
CA ALA A 514 -22.80 11.97 -4.46
C ALA A 514 -21.32 12.40 -4.41
N PHE A 515 -20.40 11.44 -4.52
CA PHE A 515 -18.98 11.74 -4.74
C PHE A 515 -18.77 12.28 -6.16
N ALA A 516 -17.82 13.21 -6.29
CA ALA A 516 -17.36 13.70 -7.58
C ALA A 516 -16.17 12.87 -8.08
N ASP A 517 -16.02 12.78 -9.40
CA ASP A 517 -14.88 12.18 -10.10
C ASP A 517 -14.39 10.86 -9.48
N LEU A 518 -15.32 9.90 -9.46
CA LEU A 518 -15.10 8.54 -9.00
C LEU A 518 -14.26 7.73 -10.00
N GLU A 519 -13.01 7.45 -9.62
CA GLU A 519 -12.04 6.68 -10.40
C GLU A 519 -11.64 5.38 -9.66
N PRO A 520 -11.41 4.26 -10.35
CA PRO A 520 -11.02 3.01 -9.68
C PRO A 520 -9.59 3.08 -9.15
N THR A 521 -9.30 2.43 -8.03
CA THR A 521 -7.92 2.23 -7.55
C THR A 521 -7.14 1.35 -8.54
N PRO A 522 -6.04 1.83 -9.15
CA PRO A 522 -5.32 1.12 -10.22
C PRO A 522 -4.35 0.05 -9.71
N THR A 523 -4.30 -0.20 -8.40
CA THR A 523 -3.42 -1.15 -7.72
C THR A 523 -4.20 -2.36 -7.19
N ALA A 524 -3.50 -3.43 -6.76
CA ALA A 524 -4.15 -4.53 -6.05
C ALA A 524 -4.70 -4.06 -4.70
N LYS A 525 -5.70 -4.78 -4.17
CA LYS A 525 -6.37 -4.39 -2.92
C LYS A 525 -5.67 -5.02 -1.72
N VAL A 526 -5.40 -4.20 -0.70
CA VAL A 526 -4.81 -4.58 0.59
C VAL A 526 -5.66 -5.69 1.24
N ARG A 527 -5.00 -6.68 1.83
CA ARG A 527 -5.62 -7.89 2.39
C ARG A 527 -5.27 -8.07 3.86
N GLN A 528 -6.19 -8.68 4.57
CA GLN A 528 -6.00 -9.17 5.93
C GLN A 528 -5.11 -10.43 5.91
N LYS A 529 -4.04 -10.43 6.71
CA LYS A 529 -3.07 -11.52 6.90
C LYS A 529 -2.98 -11.81 8.42
N PRO A 530 -3.76 -12.77 8.94
CA PRO A 530 -3.79 -13.07 10.38
C PRO A 530 -2.53 -13.84 10.79
N GLU A 531 -1.77 -13.28 11.71
CA GLU A 531 -0.40 -13.71 12.03
C GLU A 531 -0.19 -14.08 13.50
N LYS A 532 0.62 -15.12 13.73
CA LYS A 532 0.77 -15.73 15.05
C LYS A 532 1.97 -15.17 15.80
N PRO A 533 1.87 -15.02 17.13
CA PRO A 533 2.98 -14.51 17.93
C PRO A 533 4.08 -15.56 18.01
N ALA A 534 5.32 -15.10 17.84
CA ALA A 534 6.53 -15.90 18.02
C ALA A 534 6.73 -16.27 19.50
N SER A 535 6.29 -15.40 20.43
CA SER A 535 6.18 -15.75 21.86
C SER A 535 5.06 -14.99 22.58
N VAL A 536 4.54 -15.60 23.65
CA VAL A 536 3.56 -15.03 24.58
C VAL A 536 4.02 -15.32 26.00
N VAL A 537 4.04 -14.31 26.86
CA VAL A 537 4.46 -14.39 28.27
C VAL A 537 3.37 -13.76 29.14
N GLU A 538 2.68 -14.57 29.96
CA GLU A 538 1.83 -14.06 31.05
C GLU A 538 2.75 -13.74 32.24
N TYR A 539 3.19 -12.48 32.36
CA TYR A 539 4.20 -12.06 33.36
C TYR A 539 3.60 -11.77 34.74
N ALA A 540 2.31 -11.44 34.78
CA ALA A 540 1.47 -11.43 35.97
C ALA A 540 0.06 -11.94 35.60
N PRO A 541 -0.78 -12.40 36.54
CA PRO A 541 -2.07 -13.01 36.21
C PRO A 541 -3.00 -12.04 35.45
N GLY A 542 -3.26 -12.30 34.17
CA GLY A 542 -4.03 -11.44 33.28
C GLY A 542 -3.23 -10.34 32.56
N ASP A 543 -1.91 -10.28 32.77
CA ASP A 543 -1.01 -9.31 32.14
C ASP A 543 0.00 -10.03 31.22
N TYR A 544 0.03 -9.64 29.96
CA TYR A 544 0.74 -10.33 28.89
C TYR A 544 1.73 -9.44 28.17
N TYR A 545 2.86 -10.02 27.79
CA TYR A 545 3.80 -9.49 26.81
C TYR A 545 3.88 -10.46 25.62
N VAL A 546 3.80 -9.92 24.41
CA VAL A 546 3.68 -10.67 23.15
C VAL A 546 4.70 -10.14 22.15
N ASP A 547 5.45 -11.03 21.50
CA ASP A 547 6.36 -10.71 20.38
C ASP A 547 5.90 -11.45 19.12
N TYR A 548 5.63 -10.71 18.04
CA TYR A 548 5.26 -11.26 16.72
C TYR A 548 6.45 -11.51 15.80
N GLY A 549 7.69 -11.40 16.31
CA GLY A 549 8.95 -11.75 15.65
C GLY A 549 9.46 -10.73 14.63
N ARG A 550 8.56 -10.05 13.92
CA ARG A 550 8.83 -8.91 13.03
C ARG A 550 7.75 -7.83 13.16
N SER A 551 7.97 -6.68 12.52
CA SER A 551 7.00 -5.59 12.53
C SER A 551 5.83 -5.88 11.59
N TRP A 552 4.65 -5.42 11.99
CA TRP A 552 3.39 -5.54 11.27
C TRP A 552 2.60 -4.24 11.34
N ILE A 553 1.67 -4.06 10.41
CA ILE A 553 0.80 -2.89 10.29
C ILE A 553 -0.64 -3.36 10.34
N GLY A 554 -1.42 -2.88 11.30
CA GLY A 554 -2.76 -3.41 11.58
C GLY A 554 -3.09 -3.32 13.07
N GLY A 555 -3.54 -4.41 13.68
CA GLY A 555 -3.83 -4.42 15.11
C GLY A 555 -3.89 -5.82 15.74
N LEU A 556 -4.56 -5.92 16.87
CA LEU A 556 -4.78 -7.16 17.61
C LEU A 556 -6.13 -7.77 17.24
N SER A 557 -6.17 -9.10 17.12
CA SER A 557 -7.36 -9.94 16.98
C SER A 557 -7.35 -10.96 18.12
N LEU A 558 -8.40 -10.93 18.94
CA LEU A 558 -8.40 -11.47 20.31
C LEU A 558 -9.67 -12.27 20.60
N ASP A 559 -9.50 -13.58 20.80
CA ASP A 559 -10.55 -14.50 21.25
C ASP A 559 -10.40 -14.76 22.75
N LEU A 560 -11.39 -14.35 23.56
CA LEU A 560 -11.32 -14.55 25.01
C LEU A 560 -12.69 -14.79 25.67
N THR A 561 -12.67 -15.21 26.94
CA THR A 561 -13.86 -15.29 27.80
C THR A 561 -13.74 -14.26 28.93
N GLY A 562 -14.56 -13.22 28.89
CA GLY A 562 -14.46 -12.05 29.77
C GLY A 562 -15.54 -11.98 30.86
N SER A 563 -15.34 -11.07 31.81
CA SER A 563 -16.41 -10.56 32.68
C SER A 563 -16.96 -9.24 32.15
N ALA A 564 -18.27 -8.99 32.28
CA ALA A 564 -18.86 -7.74 31.82
C ALA A 564 -18.30 -6.52 32.58
N GLY A 565 -17.79 -5.53 31.86
CA GLY A 565 -17.15 -4.34 32.44
C GLY A 565 -15.69 -4.53 32.86
N GLN A 566 -15.09 -5.70 32.62
CA GLN A 566 -13.64 -5.87 32.69
C GLN A 566 -12.98 -5.01 31.61
N ARG A 567 -11.92 -4.26 31.95
CA ARG A 567 -11.27 -3.27 31.08
C ARG A 567 -9.82 -3.68 30.83
N LEU A 568 -9.45 -3.84 29.57
CA LEU A 568 -8.11 -4.25 29.11
C LEU A 568 -7.37 -3.06 28.54
N ASP A 569 -6.19 -2.77 29.06
CA ASP A 569 -5.29 -1.73 28.57
C ASP A 569 -4.28 -2.37 27.59
N ILE A 570 -4.28 -1.92 26.33
CA ILE A 570 -3.58 -2.57 25.21
C ILE A 570 -2.59 -1.58 24.61
N ARG A 571 -1.30 -1.91 24.70
CA ARG A 571 -0.19 -1.08 24.26
C ARG A 571 0.58 -1.79 23.15
N TYR A 572 0.82 -1.09 22.04
CA TYR A 572 1.54 -1.62 20.89
C TYR A 572 2.90 -0.92 20.78
N GLY A 573 3.95 -1.61 20.34
CA GLY A 573 5.25 -0.98 20.12
C GLY A 573 6.10 -1.69 19.07
N GLU A 574 6.89 -0.92 18.34
CA GLU A 574 7.88 -1.44 17.39
C GLU A 574 9.08 -2.09 18.11
N VAL A 575 9.40 -1.61 19.32
CA VAL A 575 10.51 -2.07 20.17
C VAL A 575 10.13 -2.16 21.65
N PRO A 576 10.88 -2.92 22.47
CA PRO A 576 10.68 -2.95 23.92
C PRO A 576 11.01 -1.61 24.59
N ALA A 577 10.41 -1.36 25.75
CA ALA A 577 10.80 -0.28 26.68
C ALA A 577 11.66 -0.79 27.85
N GLY A 578 11.60 -2.10 28.11
CA GLY A 578 12.30 -2.81 29.18
C GLY A 578 11.89 -4.28 29.17
N THR A 579 12.12 -5.00 30.26
CA THR A 579 11.56 -6.35 30.45
C THR A 579 10.02 -6.27 30.42
N ASP A 580 9.39 -7.17 29.67
CA ASP A 580 7.94 -7.37 29.54
C ASP A 580 7.11 -6.08 29.28
N THR A 581 7.72 -5.06 28.67
CA THR A 581 7.13 -3.73 28.46
C THR A 581 7.49 -3.16 27.08
N VAL A 582 6.56 -2.42 26.46
CA VAL A 582 6.69 -1.92 25.07
C VAL A 582 6.85 -0.40 24.99
N ARG A 583 7.53 0.10 23.96
CA ARG A 583 7.64 1.55 23.67
C ARG A 583 6.41 2.05 22.89
N TYR A 584 5.27 2.13 23.59
CA TYR A 584 3.99 2.54 23.00
C TYR A 584 3.83 4.07 22.85
N LYS A 585 4.53 4.84 23.68
CA LYS A 585 4.83 6.26 23.44
C LYS A 585 6.10 6.28 22.59
N THR A 586 5.93 6.44 21.29
CA THR A 586 6.98 6.16 20.29
C THR A 586 8.05 7.24 20.31
N SER A 587 9.26 6.94 19.81
CA SER A 587 10.33 7.94 19.65
C SER A 587 9.92 9.11 18.74
N ALA A 588 9.05 8.83 17.77
CA ALA A 588 8.50 9.78 16.82
C ALA A 588 7.31 10.61 17.36
N GLY A 589 6.74 10.26 18.52
CA GLY A 589 5.78 11.09 19.26
C GLY A 589 4.31 10.66 19.20
N ASN A 590 3.97 9.57 18.50
CA ASN A 590 2.63 8.98 18.58
C ASN A 590 2.44 8.22 19.91
N THR A 591 1.19 7.85 20.22
CA THR A 591 0.87 6.99 21.35
C THR A 591 -0.08 5.87 20.90
N TYR A 592 0.40 4.63 20.90
CA TYR A 592 -0.39 3.44 20.55
C TYR A 592 -0.86 2.71 21.82
N GLU A 593 -1.85 3.31 22.47
CA GLU A 593 -2.48 2.88 23.72
C GLU A 593 -4.00 2.88 23.50
N ASP A 594 -4.61 1.70 23.46
CA ASP A 594 -6.05 1.48 23.28
C ASP A 594 -6.65 0.84 24.54
N THR A 595 -7.97 0.86 24.70
CA THR A 595 -8.62 0.24 25.86
C THR A 595 -9.93 -0.45 25.53
N TRP A 596 -10.06 -1.73 25.85
CA TRP A 596 -11.24 -2.52 25.51
C TRP A 596 -12.03 -2.93 26.75
N THR A 597 -13.32 -2.59 26.78
CA THR A 597 -14.28 -3.00 27.82
C THR A 597 -15.04 -4.24 27.37
N LEU A 598 -14.95 -5.31 28.14
CA LEU A 598 -15.49 -6.62 27.78
C LEU A 598 -16.99 -6.78 28.11
N LYS A 599 -17.67 -7.65 27.36
CA LYS A 599 -18.92 -8.30 27.81
C LYS A 599 -18.63 -9.61 28.54
N ALA A 600 -19.65 -10.15 29.20
CA ALA A 600 -19.56 -11.45 29.88
C ALA A 600 -19.57 -12.61 28.88
N GLY A 601 -18.74 -13.62 29.12
CA GLY A 601 -18.66 -14.83 28.30
C GLY A 601 -17.67 -14.70 27.13
N GLY A 602 -17.77 -15.65 26.19
CA GLY A 602 -16.91 -15.72 25.01
C GLY A 602 -17.16 -14.59 24.02
N GLN A 603 -16.10 -13.97 23.51
CA GLN A 603 -16.14 -12.90 22.52
C GLN A 603 -14.87 -12.88 21.67
N HIS A 604 -15.01 -12.38 20.45
CA HIS A 604 -13.94 -12.08 19.51
C HIS A 604 -13.88 -10.55 19.33
N LEU A 605 -12.70 -9.95 19.43
CA LEU A 605 -12.48 -8.50 19.36
C LEU A 605 -11.30 -8.20 18.41
N GLU A 606 -11.40 -7.14 17.61
CA GLU A 606 -10.40 -6.76 16.62
C GLU A 606 -10.19 -5.23 16.66
N THR A 607 -8.94 -4.76 16.69
CA THR A 607 -8.62 -3.32 16.51
C THR A 607 -9.13 -2.85 15.17
N TRP A 608 -9.76 -1.68 15.09
CA TRP A 608 -10.23 -1.18 13.79
C TRP A 608 -9.12 -0.50 12.97
N GLY A 609 -8.38 0.45 13.57
CA GLY A 609 -7.41 1.30 12.88
C GLY A 609 -6.01 0.70 12.77
N LEU A 610 -5.13 1.40 12.05
CA LEU A 610 -3.74 0.98 11.89
C LEU A 610 -2.85 1.43 13.07
N ARG A 611 -2.24 0.45 13.72
CA ARG A 611 -1.04 0.55 14.58
C ARG A 611 0.15 -0.04 13.82
N VAL A 612 1.36 0.37 14.16
CA VAL A 612 2.61 -0.26 13.68
C VAL A 612 3.34 -0.85 14.87
N PHE A 613 3.62 -2.15 14.84
CA PHE A 613 4.11 -2.87 16.01
C PHE A 613 4.81 -4.18 15.67
N ARG A 614 5.73 -4.58 16.54
CA ARG A 614 6.23 -5.96 16.65
C ARG A 614 5.78 -6.59 17.97
N TYR A 615 5.60 -5.77 19.00
CA TYR A 615 5.30 -6.18 20.36
C TYR A 615 3.96 -5.63 20.83
N VAL A 616 3.24 -6.40 21.63
CA VAL A 616 2.01 -5.95 22.31
C VAL A 616 2.11 -6.28 23.80
N GLN A 617 1.79 -5.32 24.64
CA GLN A 617 1.57 -5.48 26.07
C GLN A 617 0.08 -5.33 26.35
N ILE A 618 -0.51 -6.26 27.10
CA ILE A 618 -1.91 -6.25 27.51
C ILE A 618 -1.96 -6.32 29.03
N THR A 619 -2.75 -5.49 29.70
CA THR A 619 -3.00 -5.63 31.15
C THR A 619 -4.49 -5.74 31.47
N GLY A 620 -4.81 -6.47 32.54
CA GLY A 620 -6.19 -6.68 33.01
C GLY A 620 -7.02 -7.69 32.21
N ALA A 621 -6.39 -8.50 31.34
CA ALA A 621 -7.06 -9.56 30.56
C ALA A 621 -7.41 -10.80 31.41
N PRO A 622 -8.21 -11.75 30.89
CA PRO A 622 -8.38 -13.07 31.51
C PRO A 622 -7.05 -13.84 31.58
N THR A 623 -6.90 -14.74 32.56
CA THR A 623 -5.69 -15.57 32.73
C THR A 623 -5.65 -16.75 31.77
N GLY A 624 -4.45 -17.23 31.40
CA GLY A 624 -4.25 -18.43 30.58
C GLY A 624 -4.55 -18.31 29.07
N LEU A 625 -4.53 -17.10 28.49
CA LEU A 625 -4.56 -16.87 27.04
C LEU A 625 -3.32 -17.49 26.36
N ARG A 626 -3.45 -17.81 25.07
CA ARG A 626 -2.47 -18.57 24.28
C ARG A 626 -2.15 -17.88 22.96
N ALA A 627 -1.08 -18.32 22.31
CA ALA A 627 -0.71 -17.90 20.94
C ALA A 627 -1.76 -18.19 19.84
N ALA A 628 -2.85 -18.91 20.15
CA ALA A 628 -3.99 -19.09 19.25
C ALA A 628 -5.11 -18.07 19.50
N ASP A 629 -5.07 -17.39 20.65
CA ASP A 629 -6.08 -16.46 21.15
C ASP A 629 -5.66 -14.99 20.93
N LEU A 630 -4.40 -14.77 20.54
CA LEU A 630 -3.68 -13.50 20.43
C LEU A 630 -3.06 -13.39 19.03
N THR A 631 -3.82 -12.94 18.04
CA THR A 631 -3.41 -12.87 16.63
C THR A 631 -3.07 -11.43 16.24
N ALA A 632 -1.98 -11.20 15.52
CA ALA A 632 -1.72 -9.93 14.85
C ALA A 632 -2.55 -9.89 13.56
N GLU A 633 -3.50 -8.97 13.50
CA GLU A 633 -4.36 -8.78 12.34
C GLU A 633 -3.68 -7.78 11.39
N ALA A 634 -2.70 -8.29 10.64
CA ALA A 634 -1.92 -7.47 9.72
C ALA A 634 -2.71 -7.17 8.44
N TYR A 635 -2.51 -5.97 7.92
CA TYR A 635 -2.93 -5.56 6.59
C TYR A 635 -1.68 -5.49 5.72
N VAL A 636 -1.72 -6.07 4.53
CA VAL A 636 -0.60 -6.09 3.58
C VAL A 636 -1.09 -5.92 2.15
N TYR A 637 -0.30 -5.26 1.29
CA TYR A 637 -0.46 -5.40 -0.15
C TYR A 637 -0.22 -6.87 -0.57
N PRO A 638 -0.86 -7.38 -1.65
CA PRO A 638 -0.67 -8.77 -2.06
C PRO A 638 0.77 -9.11 -2.48
N PHE A 639 1.49 -9.81 -1.61
CA PHE A 639 2.91 -10.13 -1.74
C PHE A 639 3.14 -11.66 -1.85
N ASP A 640 3.93 -12.10 -2.84
CA ASP A 640 4.37 -13.50 -2.97
C ASP A 640 5.75 -13.68 -2.32
N GLU A 641 5.78 -14.23 -1.11
CA GLU A 641 7.02 -14.51 -0.36
C GLU A 641 7.98 -15.50 -1.07
N SER A 642 7.58 -16.08 -2.19
CA SER A 642 8.45 -16.91 -3.04
C SER A 642 8.92 -16.23 -4.32
N ALA A 643 8.47 -15.00 -4.62
CA ALA A 643 8.77 -14.29 -5.87
C ALA A 643 10.24 -13.89 -5.99
N GLY A 644 10.73 -13.08 -5.04
CA GLY A 644 12.14 -12.84 -4.79
C GLY A 644 12.61 -13.60 -3.53
N THR A 645 13.79 -14.23 -3.61
CA THR A 645 14.34 -15.06 -2.52
C THR A 645 15.85 -14.93 -2.46
N PHE A 646 16.45 -14.97 -1.27
CA PHE A 646 17.91 -15.06 -1.09
C PHE A 646 18.25 -15.99 0.09
N ASP A 647 19.30 -16.79 -0.07
CA ASP A 647 19.93 -17.59 1.00
C ASP A 647 21.42 -17.80 0.71
N SER A 648 22.26 -17.85 1.76
CA SER A 648 23.71 -17.86 1.60
C SER A 648 24.48 -18.67 2.64
N SER A 649 25.80 -18.73 2.45
CA SER A 649 26.72 -19.26 3.45
C SER A 649 26.96 -18.35 4.66
N ASP A 650 26.41 -17.13 4.66
CA ASP A 650 26.60 -16.12 5.70
C ASP A 650 25.24 -15.65 6.25
N SER A 651 24.88 -16.21 7.41
CA SER A 651 23.64 -15.88 8.13
C SER A 651 23.48 -14.40 8.47
N SER A 652 24.54 -13.59 8.38
CA SER A 652 24.49 -12.15 8.57
C SER A 652 23.79 -11.47 7.38
N LEU A 653 24.14 -11.86 6.15
CA LEU A 653 23.44 -11.38 4.94
C LEU A 653 21.99 -11.88 4.91
N ASP A 654 21.77 -13.14 5.27
CA ASP A 654 20.42 -13.73 5.30
C ASP A 654 19.49 -12.95 6.25
N GLN A 655 19.99 -12.53 7.42
CA GLN A 655 19.26 -11.69 8.37
C GLN A 655 18.98 -10.29 7.83
N VAL A 656 19.97 -9.64 7.21
CA VAL A 656 19.82 -8.27 6.67
C VAL A 656 18.84 -8.26 5.49
N TRP A 657 18.99 -9.16 4.51
CA TRP A 657 18.03 -9.29 3.42
C TRP A 657 16.62 -9.63 3.92
N THR A 658 16.50 -10.49 4.93
CA THR A 658 15.21 -10.81 5.56
C THR A 658 14.58 -9.58 6.22
N LEU A 659 15.34 -8.75 6.95
CA LEU A 659 14.84 -7.50 7.54
C LEU A 659 14.34 -6.54 6.47
N SER A 660 15.09 -6.38 5.38
CA SER A 660 14.71 -5.52 4.25
C SER A 660 13.45 -6.03 3.55
N ARG A 661 13.39 -7.32 3.16
CA ARG A 661 12.20 -7.94 2.54
C ARG A 661 10.97 -7.85 3.45
N ASN A 662 11.12 -8.14 4.73
CA ASN A 662 10.05 -7.99 5.73
C ASN A 662 9.50 -6.56 5.76
N THR A 663 10.38 -5.56 5.62
CA THR A 663 9.99 -4.15 5.64
C THR A 663 9.17 -3.79 4.42
N VAL A 664 9.57 -4.21 3.21
CA VAL A 664 8.77 -4.04 1.99
C VAL A 664 7.39 -4.66 2.16
N GLU A 665 7.36 -5.96 2.50
CA GLU A 665 6.12 -6.73 2.65
C GLU A 665 5.10 -6.11 3.61
N MET A 666 5.55 -5.51 4.72
CA MET A 666 4.65 -4.87 5.69
C MET A 666 4.35 -3.39 5.36
N SER A 667 5.27 -2.64 4.75
CA SER A 667 5.08 -1.21 4.42
C SER A 667 4.36 -0.96 3.10
N ASP A 668 4.33 -1.94 2.20
CA ASP A 668 3.49 -1.92 1.01
C ASP A 668 2.02 -2.05 1.42
N GLN A 669 1.28 -0.95 1.28
CA GLN A 669 -0.14 -0.83 1.63
C GLN A 669 -0.92 -0.33 0.40
N ASN A 670 -1.57 0.83 0.48
CA ASN A 670 -2.27 1.46 -0.66
C ASN A 670 -1.50 2.63 -1.30
N LEU A 671 -0.39 3.04 -0.70
CA LEU A 671 0.63 3.96 -1.20
C LEU A 671 1.98 3.61 -0.54
N TYR A 672 3.10 3.97 -1.17
CA TYR A 672 4.39 4.09 -0.50
C TYR A 672 4.41 5.31 0.43
N VAL A 673 5.11 5.22 1.56
CA VAL A 673 5.23 6.30 2.56
C VAL A 673 6.56 6.24 3.31
N ASP A 674 6.96 7.35 3.93
CA ASP A 674 8.08 7.44 4.87
C ASP A 674 7.97 6.36 5.97
N SER A 675 6.84 6.36 6.68
CA SER A 675 6.50 5.37 7.68
C SER A 675 5.02 5.41 7.96
N TRP A 676 4.44 4.23 8.16
CA TRP A 676 3.07 4.09 8.65
C TRP A 676 2.93 4.45 10.15
N GLU A 677 4.04 4.70 10.83
CA GLU A 677 4.08 5.17 12.20
C GLU A 677 3.90 6.71 12.22
N ARG A 678 4.95 7.51 11.95
CA ARG A 678 4.97 8.96 12.24
C ARG A 678 4.09 9.80 11.32
N GLU A 679 4.37 9.84 10.03
CA GLU A 679 3.79 10.85 9.14
C GLU A 679 2.81 10.25 8.14
N ARG A 680 3.03 9.01 7.68
CA ARG A 680 2.27 8.38 6.59
C ARG A 680 2.29 9.25 5.32
N GLY A 681 3.34 10.05 5.13
CA GLY A 681 3.53 10.96 4.01
C GLY A 681 4.15 10.25 2.82
N VAL A 682 3.85 10.69 1.60
CA VAL A 682 4.52 10.16 0.40
C VAL A 682 5.73 11.07 0.14
N TYR A 683 6.90 10.46 -0.07
CA TYR A 683 8.20 11.13 -0.19
C TYR A 683 8.97 10.54 -1.39
N GLU A 684 9.60 11.36 -2.24
CA GLU A 684 10.14 10.89 -3.53
C GLU A 684 11.33 9.94 -3.41
N ALA A 685 12.30 10.22 -2.53
CA ALA A 685 13.48 9.36 -2.34
C ALA A 685 13.10 8.01 -1.70
N ASP A 686 12.25 8.05 -0.68
CA ASP A 686 11.66 6.88 -0.02
C ASP A 686 10.87 6.02 -1.00
N SER A 687 10.03 6.65 -1.84
CA SER A 687 9.24 5.94 -2.86
C SER A 687 10.11 5.33 -3.96
N TYR A 688 11.25 5.93 -4.28
CA TYR A 688 12.24 5.34 -5.19
C TYR A 688 12.90 4.11 -4.57
N LEU A 689 13.42 4.21 -3.34
CA LEU A 689 14.09 3.10 -2.67
C LEU A 689 13.12 1.95 -2.32
N GLN A 690 11.88 2.26 -1.94
CA GLN A 690 10.80 1.28 -1.75
C GLN A 690 10.36 0.65 -3.08
N LEU A 691 10.27 1.41 -4.19
CA LEU A 691 10.04 0.85 -5.52
C LEU A 691 11.12 -0.17 -5.86
N MET A 692 12.39 0.20 -5.78
CA MET A 692 13.50 -0.68 -6.12
C MET A 692 13.47 -1.96 -5.25
N ALA A 693 13.25 -1.82 -3.94
CA ALA A 693 13.13 -2.96 -3.05
C ALA A 693 11.95 -3.89 -3.39
N ASN A 694 10.79 -3.36 -3.80
CA ASN A 694 9.65 -4.17 -4.27
C ASN A 694 9.93 -4.81 -5.65
N LEU A 695 10.51 -4.11 -6.62
CA LEU A 695 10.81 -4.66 -7.95
C LEU A 695 11.68 -5.93 -7.89
N TYR A 696 12.61 -6.03 -6.93
CA TYR A 696 13.43 -7.23 -6.73
C TYR A 696 12.82 -8.28 -5.77
N THR A 697 11.73 -7.98 -5.05
CA THR A 697 11.12 -8.90 -4.06
C THR A 697 9.70 -9.35 -4.41
N GLY A 698 8.78 -8.44 -4.72
CA GLY A 698 7.41 -8.73 -5.15
C GLY A 698 7.24 -8.69 -6.68
N GLY A 699 7.87 -7.72 -7.35
CA GLY A 699 7.85 -7.57 -8.81
C GLY A 699 6.57 -6.94 -9.40
N ASP A 700 5.68 -6.40 -8.57
CA ASP A 700 4.51 -5.61 -9.00
C ASP A 700 4.83 -4.10 -8.91
N ALA A 701 5.05 -3.47 -10.07
CA ALA A 701 5.33 -2.04 -10.16
C ALA A 701 4.11 -1.14 -9.84
N SER A 702 2.87 -1.65 -9.90
CA SER A 702 1.66 -0.81 -9.96
C SER A 702 1.44 0.07 -8.72
N LEU A 703 1.78 -0.44 -7.53
CA LEU A 703 1.74 0.33 -6.28
C LEU A 703 2.76 1.49 -6.28
N GLY A 704 3.95 1.26 -6.84
CA GLY A 704 4.98 2.28 -7.01
C GLY A 704 4.60 3.30 -8.07
N ASP A 705 4.17 2.87 -9.26
CA ASP A 705 3.71 3.76 -10.32
C ASP A 705 2.56 4.66 -9.83
N TYR A 706 1.61 4.14 -9.04
CA TYR A 706 0.57 4.95 -8.41
C TYR A 706 1.11 5.98 -7.41
N SER A 707 2.07 5.57 -6.56
CA SER A 707 2.71 6.44 -5.56
C SER A 707 3.55 7.56 -6.21
N LEU A 708 4.20 7.27 -7.34
CA LEU A 708 4.94 8.25 -8.13
C LEU A 708 3.99 9.24 -8.85
N ASN A 709 2.83 8.77 -9.33
CA ASN A 709 1.78 9.63 -9.87
C ASN A 709 1.23 10.61 -8.81
N PHE A 710 1.10 10.19 -7.55
CA PHE A 710 0.77 11.10 -6.44
C PHE A 710 1.82 12.23 -6.33
N LEU A 711 3.10 11.88 -6.24
CA LEU A 711 4.23 12.81 -6.08
C LEU A 711 4.45 13.74 -7.29
N LEU A 712 4.10 13.32 -8.50
CA LEU A 712 4.13 14.21 -9.67
C LEU A 712 3.29 15.47 -9.44
N SER A 713 2.12 15.33 -8.79
CA SER A 713 1.23 16.43 -8.41
C SER A 713 1.61 17.10 -7.08
N SER A 714 2.17 16.32 -6.15
CA SER A 714 2.35 16.69 -4.75
C SER A 714 3.83 16.54 -4.36
N ARG A 715 4.69 17.33 -5.03
CA ARG A 715 6.15 17.34 -4.76
C ARG A 715 6.45 17.82 -3.35
N THR A 716 7.57 17.38 -2.82
CA THR A 716 8.10 17.83 -1.52
C THR A 716 9.11 19.00 -1.68
N TRP A 717 9.87 19.26 -0.62
CA TRP A 717 10.71 20.44 -0.45
C TRP A 717 12.15 20.35 -1.03
N PRO A 718 12.91 19.24 -0.99
CA PRO A 718 14.31 19.28 -1.40
C PRO A 718 14.54 19.55 -2.89
N THR A 719 15.73 20.03 -3.24
CA THR A 719 16.18 20.23 -4.63
C THR A 719 16.12 18.93 -5.43
N GLU A 720 16.58 17.84 -4.84
CA GLU A 720 16.87 16.59 -5.52
C GLU A 720 15.74 15.56 -5.50
N TRP A 721 14.78 15.67 -4.57
CA TRP A 721 13.66 14.73 -4.48
C TRP A 721 12.71 14.76 -5.71
N PRO A 722 12.34 15.92 -6.29
CA PRO A 722 11.60 15.96 -7.55
C PRO A 722 12.29 15.23 -8.71
N MET A 723 13.63 15.13 -8.70
CA MET A 723 14.41 14.43 -9.72
C MET A 723 14.35 12.90 -9.57
N TYR A 724 14.20 12.37 -8.35
CA TYR A 724 14.01 10.92 -8.12
C TYR A 724 12.75 10.35 -8.80
N LEU A 725 11.77 11.19 -9.16
CA LEU A 725 10.61 10.76 -9.98
C LEU A 725 10.99 10.37 -11.41
N ILE A 726 12.07 10.94 -11.96
CA ILE A 726 12.60 10.58 -13.28
C ILE A 726 13.29 9.23 -13.19
N LEU A 727 14.18 9.06 -12.20
CA LEU A 727 14.88 7.80 -11.91
C LEU A 727 13.89 6.65 -11.68
N ALA A 728 12.92 6.85 -10.78
CA ALA A 728 11.95 5.82 -10.41
C ALA A 728 11.09 5.34 -11.59
N LEU A 729 10.61 6.25 -12.44
CA LEU A 729 9.83 5.84 -13.62
C LEU A 729 10.70 5.32 -14.77
N HIS A 730 11.98 5.71 -14.87
CA HIS A 730 12.95 5.08 -15.79
C HIS A 730 13.29 3.66 -15.35
N ASP A 731 13.65 3.42 -14.09
CA ASP A 731 14.00 2.09 -13.57
C ASP A 731 12.76 1.15 -13.51
N SER A 732 11.56 1.69 -13.27
CA SER A 732 10.27 0.99 -13.48
C SER A 732 10.11 0.55 -14.94
N TYR A 733 10.37 1.44 -15.91
CA TYR A 733 10.36 1.12 -17.34
C TYR A 733 11.46 0.12 -17.76
N GLN A 734 12.68 0.21 -17.22
CA GLN A 734 13.73 -0.78 -17.49
C GLN A 734 13.32 -2.18 -16.99
N THR A 735 12.60 -2.25 -15.87
CA THR A 735 12.10 -3.51 -15.29
C THR A 735 10.88 -4.08 -16.02
N THR A 736 9.90 -3.24 -16.36
CA THR A 736 8.61 -3.66 -16.93
C THR A 736 8.58 -3.69 -18.46
N GLY A 737 9.31 -2.79 -19.11
CA GLY A 737 9.17 -2.48 -20.53
C GLY A 737 7.93 -1.64 -20.87
N ASP A 738 7.26 -1.02 -19.89
CA ASP A 738 6.07 -0.19 -20.12
C ASP A 738 6.38 1.31 -20.23
N THR A 739 5.98 1.90 -21.36
CA THR A 739 6.10 3.34 -21.64
C THR A 739 4.83 4.11 -21.30
N THR A 740 3.79 3.49 -20.75
CA THR A 740 2.46 4.11 -20.59
C THR A 740 2.47 5.24 -19.56
N ALA A 741 3.03 5.00 -18.37
CA ALA A 741 3.21 6.05 -17.36
C ALA A 741 4.15 7.17 -17.85
N LEU A 742 5.21 6.82 -18.59
CA LEU A 742 6.13 7.76 -19.21
C LEU A 742 5.45 8.65 -20.25
N ALA A 743 4.62 8.08 -21.12
CA ALA A 743 3.91 8.79 -22.18
C ALA A 743 2.87 9.77 -21.61
N ALA A 744 2.14 9.36 -20.57
CA ALA A 744 1.16 10.19 -19.89
C ALA A 744 1.82 11.38 -19.16
N ASN A 745 2.93 11.13 -18.47
CA ASN A 745 3.56 12.10 -17.56
C ASN A 745 4.74 12.87 -18.14
N TYR A 746 5.12 12.64 -19.41
CA TYR A 746 6.34 13.18 -20.01
C TYR A 746 6.60 14.68 -19.74
N ALA A 747 5.58 15.53 -19.90
CA ALA A 747 5.70 16.96 -19.67
C ALA A 747 5.88 17.34 -18.19
N ALA A 748 5.29 16.56 -17.28
CA ALA A 748 5.48 16.74 -15.84
C ALA A 748 6.89 16.29 -15.41
N LEU A 749 7.46 15.26 -16.04
CA LEU A 749 8.82 14.76 -15.81
C LEU A 749 9.90 15.70 -16.34
N GLN A 750 9.76 16.20 -17.57
CA GLN A 750 10.58 17.30 -18.09
C GLN A 750 10.53 18.52 -17.14
N GLY A 751 9.37 18.81 -16.55
CA GLY A 751 9.19 19.84 -15.52
C GLY A 751 9.85 19.57 -14.16
N LYS A 752 10.46 18.39 -13.94
CA LYS A 752 11.30 18.08 -12.77
C LYS A 752 12.80 18.28 -13.03
N LEU A 753 13.22 18.48 -14.28
CA LEU A 753 14.62 18.70 -14.63
C LEU A 753 15.16 19.99 -13.98
N PRO A 754 16.46 20.02 -13.62
CA PRO A 754 17.09 21.17 -12.97
C PRO A 754 17.48 22.31 -13.95
N ASP A 755 16.84 22.40 -15.12
CA ASP A 755 17.13 23.35 -16.20
C ASP A 755 17.26 24.81 -15.72
N ARG A 756 16.44 25.22 -14.74
CA ARG A 756 16.46 26.56 -14.13
C ARG A 756 17.76 26.92 -13.39
N TRP A 757 18.62 25.94 -13.14
CA TRP A 757 19.90 26.06 -12.43
C TRP A 757 21.09 25.57 -13.25
N PHE A 758 20.88 25.05 -14.47
CA PHE A 758 21.99 24.66 -15.34
C PHE A 758 22.66 25.92 -15.91
N ASP A 759 23.93 26.12 -15.58
CA ASP A 759 24.76 27.18 -16.14
C ASP A 759 25.56 26.68 -17.36
N PRO A 760 25.28 27.17 -18.58
CA PRO A 760 26.03 26.78 -19.77
C PRO A 760 27.49 27.25 -19.80
N ALA A 761 27.92 28.16 -18.92
CA ALA A 761 29.29 28.67 -18.90
C ALA A 761 30.26 27.74 -18.14
N SER A 762 29.84 27.22 -16.98
CA SER A 762 30.55 26.16 -16.23
C SER A 762 30.21 24.75 -16.71
N GLY A 763 29.02 24.55 -17.30
CA GLY A 763 28.47 23.24 -17.61
C GLY A 763 27.92 22.50 -16.40
N LEU A 764 27.71 23.19 -15.28
CA LEU A 764 27.28 22.62 -13.98
C LEU A 764 25.90 23.13 -13.57
N ILE A 765 25.32 22.49 -12.56
CA ILE A 765 24.22 23.04 -11.77
C ILE A 765 24.77 24.04 -10.77
N HIS A 766 24.24 25.26 -10.80
CA HIS A 766 24.62 26.41 -9.98
C HIS A 766 23.41 26.93 -9.19
N LYS A 767 23.46 26.83 -7.85
CA LYS A 767 22.38 27.21 -6.92
C LYS A 767 22.85 28.22 -5.89
N THR A 768 22.63 29.51 -6.18
CA THR A 768 22.80 30.60 -5.20
C THR A 768 21.55 30.83 -4.32
N THR A 769 20.63 29.86 -4.26
CA THR A 769 19.36 29.93 -3.53
C THR A 769 18.99 28.58 -2.90
N GLY A 770 18.30 28.66 -1.76
CA GLY A 770 18.10 27.55 -0.83
C GLY A 770 19.08 27.65 0.36
N ASP A 771 18.66 27.17 1.53
CA ASP A 771 19.54 26.91 2.66
C ASP A 771 20.30 25.58 2.46
N THR A 772 21.40 25.38 3.17
CA THR A 772 22.33 24.24 3.04
C THR A 772 21.83 22.99 3.77
N GLY A 773 20.55 22.68 3.62
CA GLY A 773 19.89 21.50 4.18
C GLY A 773 19.79 21.50 5.70
N ALA A 774 19.89 22.66 6.37
CA ALA A 774 19.78 22.78 7.83
C ALA A 774 18.33 22.70 8.35
N GLY A 775 17.34 22.80 7.46
CA GLY A 775 15.92 22.61 7.75
C GLY A 775 15.09 22.40 6.48
N SER A 776 13.82 22.01 6.64
CA SER A 776 12.91 21.72 5.53
C SER A 776 12.45 23.00 4.83
N CYS A 777 13.10 23.36 3.72
CA CYS A 777 12.77 24.54 2.93
C CYS A 777 12.75 24.25 1.42
N ASN A 778 11.85 24.90 0.69
CA ASN A 778 11.63 24.58 -0.72
C ASN A 778 12.86 24.91 -1.57
N ASP A 779 13.28 23.93 -2.37
CA ASP A 779 14.45 23.95 -3.25
C ASP A 779 15.79 24.16 -2.51
N CYS A 780 15.85 23.66 -1.27
CA CYS A 780 17.06 23.52 -0.47
C CYS A 780 17.71 22.15 -0.72
N ASP A 781 19.04 22.10 -0.79
CA ASP A 781 19.79 20.85 -1.05
C ASP A 781 19.83 20.03 0.24
N ILE A 782 19.44 18.75 0.21
CA ILE A 782 19.48 17.89 1.41
C ILE A 782 20.77 17.07 1.50
N VAL A 783 21.28 16.58 0.36
CA VAL A 783 22.48 15.70 0.19
C VAL A 783 22.40 14.35 0.91
N ASP A 784 22.14 14.36 2.22
CA ASP A 784 21.94 13.18 3.07
C ASP A 784 21.05 13.57 4.26
N TRP A 785 20.40 12.59 4.89
CA TRP A 785 19.51 12.83 6.05
C TRP A 785 19.58 11.69 7.07
N PRO A 786 19.74 11.98 8.37
CA PRO A 786 19.75 13.31 9.00
C PRO A 786 21.04 14.10 8.77
N ALA A 787 21.03 15.40 9.10
CA ALA A 787 22.18 16.28 8.94
C ALA A 787 23.42 15.85 9.76
N SER A 788 23.24 15.05 10.81
CA SER A 788 24.30 14.42 11.60
C SER A 788 25.13 13.39 10.81
N GLU A 789 24.60 12.83 9.72
CA GLU A 789 25.16 11.69 9.00
C GLU A 789 25.81 12.09 7.65
N ARG A 790 26.00 13.39 7.40
CA ARG A 790 26.54 13.96 6.13
C ARG A 790 28.07 13.89 5.95
N ASP A 791 28.81 13.15 6.78
CA ASP A 791 30.29 13.18 6.87
C ASP A 791 30.92 14.60 6.94
N GLY A 792 30.16 15.61 7.38
CA GLY A 792 30.60 17.01 7.40
C GLY A 792 30.53 17.76 6.06
N TYR A 793 29.71 17.30 5.10
CA TYR A 793 29.54 17.89 3.75
C TYR A 793 29.51 19.42 3.73
N VAL A 794 30.43 20.02 2.97
CA VAL A 794 30.57 21.46 2.81
C VAL A 794 29.78 21.92 1.59
N PHE A 795 28.54 22.33 1.83
CA PHE A 795 27.66 22.89 0.80
C PHE A 795 28.19 24.24 0.28
N SER A 796 28.02 24.47 -1.02
CA SER A 796 28.22 25.77 -1.68
C SER A 796 27.31 25.88 -2.91
N SER A 797 27.57 26.83 -3.81
CA SER A 797 26.71 27.06 -4.98
C SER A 797 26.85 25.99 -6.08
N TYR A 798 27.88 25.14 -6.06
CA TYR A 798 28.12 24.05 -7.03
C TYR A 798 28.31 22.69 -6.35
N ASN A 799 27.24 22.10 -5.79
CA ASN A 799 27.33 20.84 -5.04
C ASN A 799 27.45 19.60 -5.95
N THR A 800 28.44 18.74 -5.68
CA THR A 800 28.73 17.53 -6.48
C THR A 800 27.58 16.53 -6.49
N VAL A 801 26.91 16.31 -5.35
CA VAL A 801 25.78 15.37 -5.24
C VAL A 801 24.59 15.82 -6.07
N ILE A 802 24.25 17.11 -6.02
CA ILE A 802 23.19 17.68 -6.87
C ILE A 802 23.54 17.49 -8.34
N ASN A 803 24.79 17.81 -8.75
CA ASN A 803 25.24 17.58 -10.12
C ASN A 803 25.15 16.09 -10.53
N ALA A 804 25.44 15.14 -9.64
CA ALA A 804 25.34 13.70 -9.91
C ALA A 804 23.88 13.24 -10.13
N ILE A 805 22.96 13.66 -9.27
CA ILE A 805 21.53 13.37 -9.43
C ILE A 805 21.00 14.00 -10.71
N SER A 806 21.39 15.25 -11.01
CA SER A 806 21.05 15.93 -12.27
C SER A 806 21.57 15.19 -13.50
N TYR A 807 22.79 14.64 -13.45
CA TYR A 807 23.35 13.85 -14.55
C TYR A 807 22.53 12.58 -14.84
N ARG A 808 22.23 11.77 -13.80
CA ARG A 808 21.37 10.58 -13.94
C ARG A 808 20.00 10.99 -14.51
N SER A 809 19.39 12.04 -13.96
CA SER A 809 18.10 12.57 -14.40
C SER A 809 18.08 12.96 -15.88
N TYR A 810 19.11 13.65 -16.38
CA TYR A 810 19.20 14.00 -17.80
C TYR A 810 19.41 12.78 -18.71
N ARG A 811 20.16 11.75 -18.28
CA ARG A 811 20.29 10.49 -19.04
C ARG A 811 18.98 9.72 -19.08
N ASP A 812 18.34 9.54 -17.92
CA ASP A 812 17.07 8.83 -17.80
C ASP A 812 15.96 9.53 -18.60
N MET A 813 15.89 10.85 -18.51
CA MET A 813 14.94 11.65 -19.30
C MET A 813 15.22 11.55 -20.81
N ALA A 814 16.50 11.44 -21.21
CA ALA A 814 16.87 11.24 -22.61
C ALA A 814 16.59 9.81 -23.13
N ASP A 815 16.68 8.79 -22.28
CA ASP A 815 16.25 7.41 -22.57
C ASP A 815 14.72 7.33 -22.69
N ILE A 816 13.98 7.95 -21.76
CA ILE A 816 12.52 8.10 -21.81
C ILE A 816 12.11 8.83 -23.10
N ALA A 817 12.79 9.93 -23.44
CA ALA A 817 12.56 10.67 -24.67
C ALA A 817 12.83 9.81 -25.91
N THR A 818 13.92 9.04 -25.92
CA THR A 818 14.24 8.06 -26.99
C THR A 818 13.15 7.01 -27.14
N ALA A 819 12.70 6.40 -26.04
CA ALA A 819 11.64 5.39 -26.02
C ALA A 819 10.31 5.91 -26.57
N LEU A 820 10.02 7.20 -26.34
CA LEU A 820 8.83 7.90 -26.83
C LEU A 820 9.03 8.58 -28.20
N GLY A 821 10.16 8.37 -28.89
CA GLY A 821 10.45 8.90 -30.22
C GLY A 821 10.80 10.41 -30.26
N ARG A 822 11.08 11.03 -29.11
CA ARG A 822 11.35 12.47 -28.93
C ARG A 822 12.84 12.77 -29.06
N THR A 823 13.38 12.53 -30.25
CA THR A 823 14.83 12.56 -30.50
C THR A 823 15.49 13.94 -30.28
N ALA A 824 14.74 15.04 -30.36
CA ALA A 824 15.27 16.38 -30.10
C ALA A 824 15.57 16.59 -28.61
N ASP A 825 14.55 16.36 -27.77
CA ASP A 825 14.63 16.38 -26.31
C ASP A 825 15.76 15.44 -25.83
N ALA A 826 15.78 14.19 -26.33
CA ALA A 826 16.83 13.21 -26.04
C ALA A 826 18.24 13.67 -26.43
N THR A 827 18.40 14.49 -27.47
CA THR A 827 19.70 15.06 -27.85
C THR A 827 20.11 16.20 -26.92
N ALA A 828 19.16 17.05 -26.52
CA ALA A 828 19.39 18.18 -25.63
C ALA A 828 19.77 17.74 -24.22
N ASP A 829 19.04 16.78 -23.65
CA ASP A 829 19.29 16.31 -22.28
C ASP A 829 20.58 15.47 -22.19
N ASN A 830 20.88 14.64 -23.22
CA ASN A 830 22.21 14.01 -23.32
C ASN A 830 23.35 15.07 -23.35
N ALA A 831 23.20 16.16 -24.12
CA ALA A 831 24.23 17.19 -24.18
C ALA A 831 24.45 17.92 -22.84
N LYS A 832 23.39 18.16 -22.05
CA LYS A 832 23.50 18.67 -20.66
C LYS A 832 24.24 17.66 -19.78
N ALA A 833 23.89 16.38 -19.86
CA ALA A 833 24.56 15.32 -19.09
C ALA A 833 26.05 15.18 -19.46
N ASP A 834 26.40 15.23 -20.75
CA ASP A 834 27.79 15.20 -21.22
C ASP A 834 28.59 16.42 -20.73
N ALA A 835 27.98 17.61 -20.68
CA ALA A 835 28.59 18.80 -20.08
C ALA A 835 28.87 18.62 -18.58
N ILE A 836 27.87 18.20 -17.80
CA ILE A 836 28.01 18.02 -16.34
C ILE A 836 29.07 16.96 -16.02
N LYS A 837 29.03 15.77 -16.65
CA LYS A 837 30.05 14.72 -16.40
C LYS A 837 31.46 15.17 -16.78
N SER A 838 31.59 15.99 -17.81
CA SER A 838 32.89 16.56 -18.21
C SER A 838 33.39 17.58 -17.19
N ALA A 839 32.53 18.52 -16.76
CA ALA A 839 32.88 19.57 -15.81
C ALA A 839 33.22 19.01 -14.42
N VAL A 840 32.41 18.10 -13.88
CA VAL A 840 32.65 17.46 -12.57
C VAL A 840 33.97 16.67 -12.57
N ASN A 841 34.22 15.83 -13.58
CA ASN A 841 35.48 15.07 -13.68
C ASN A 841 36.71 15.96 -13.94
N ALA A 842 36.55 17.15 -14.53
CA ALA A 842 37.65 18.09 -14.75
C ALA A 842 37.99 18.95 -13.52
N THR A 843 37.06 19.14 -12.57
CA THR A 843 37.17 20.15 -11.50
C THR A 843 37.02 19.61 -10.07
N MET A 844 36.16 18.61 -9.85
CA MET A 844 35.81 18.10 -8.52
C MET A 844 36.51 16.76 -8.20
N TRP A 845 36.97 16.01 -9.21
CA TRP A 845 37.73 14.77 -9.04
C TRP A 845 39.17 15.04 -8.60
N ASP A 846 39.60 14.50 -7.47
CA ASP A 846 41.00 14.53 -7.06
C ASP A 846 41.68 13.17 -7.30
N ALA A 847 42.50 13.12 -8.36
CA ALA A 847 43.18 11.92 -8.80
C ALA A 847 44.31 11.43 -7.87
N ALA A 848 44.72 12.22 -6.87
CA ALA A 848 45.70 11.82 -5.86
C ALA A 848 45.02 11.30 -4.58
N LYS A 849 43.85 11.86 -4.23
CA LYS A 849 42.99 11.37 -3.14
C LYS A 849 42.20 10.11 -3.52
N GLY A 850 41.85 9.95 -4.80
CA GLY A 850 40.97 8.89 -5.29
C GLY A 850 39.48 9.17 -5.03
N ALA A 851 39.11 10.43 -4.80
CA ALA A 851 37.78 10.83 -4.37
C ALA A 851 37.30 12.10 -5.08
N TYR A 852 35.99 12.31 -5.11
CA TYR A 852 35.37 13.57 -5.49
C TYR A 852 35.25 14.49 -4.27
N ARG A 853 35.47 15.79 -4.49
CA ARG A 853 35.25 16.87 -3.53
C ARG A 853 33.76 17.21 -3.43
N ASP A 854 33.37 17.91 -2.37
CA ASP A 854 31.96 18.26 -2.11
C ASP A 854 31.36 19.26 -3.14
N GLY A 855 32.21 20.01 -3.84
CA GLY A 855 31.78 20.97 -4.86
C GLY A 855 32.85 21.99 -5.25
N LEU A 856 32.40 23.08 -5.86
CA LEU A 856 33.18 24.31 -6.06
C LEU A 856 32.57 25.47 -5.25
N ASP A 857 33.39 26.43 -4.85
CA ASP A 857 32.92 27.69 -4.27
C ASP A 857 32.38 28.67 -5.33
N ASP A 858 31.85 29.82 -4.89
CA ASP A 858 31.30 30.88 -5.76
C ASP A 858 32.32 31.48 -6.74
N SER A 859 33.63 31.24 -6.54
CA SER A 859 34.70 31.64 -7.47
C SER A 859 35.08 30.55 -8.48
N GLY A 860 34.47 29.37 -8.37
CA GLY A 860 34.80 28.17 -9.14
C GLY A 860 36.00 27.39 -8.59
N ALA A 861 36.49 27.68 -7.38
CA ALA A 861 37.61 26.97 -6.78
C ALA A 861 37.15 25.65 -6.11
N PRO A 862 37.85 24.51 -6.30
CA PRO A 862 37.43 23.25 -5.73
C PRO A 862 37.51 23.23 -4.20
N ILE A 863 36.41 22.80 -3.56
CA ILE A 863 36.29 22.71 -2.10
C ILE A 863 37.35 21.75 -1.54
N GLY A 864 37.91 22.09 -0.38
CA GLY A 864 39.00 21.33 0.26
C GLY A 864 38.57 20.06 1.00
N HIS A 865 37.27 19.76 1.01
CA HIS A 865 36.65 18.67 1.76
C HIS A 865 36.19 17.53 0.83
N TYR A 866 36.00 16.35 1.44
CA TYR A 866 35.65 15.09 0.77
C TYR A 866 34.72 14.27 1.67
N ALA A 867 33.45 14.64 1.74
CA ALA A 867 32.41 13.81 2.33
C ALA A 867 32.17 12.57 1.45
N VAL A 868 31.87 11.41 2.05
CA VAL A 868 31.67 10.16 1.27
C VAL A 868 30.58 10.31 0.21
N GLN A 869 29.51 11.03 0.52
CA GLN A 869 28.35 11.32 -0.33
C GLN A 869 28.77 11.82 -1.71
N ALA A 870 29.73 12.75 -1.78
CA ALA A 870 30.21 13.32 -3.03
C ALA A 870 30.82 12.26 -3.97
N SER A 871 31.51 11.26 -3.41
CA SER A 871 32.13 10.17 -4.18
C SER A 871 31.17 9.01 -4.44
N VAL A 872 30.29 8.71 -3.47
CA VAL A 872 29.22 7.71 -3.57
C VAL A 872 28.28 8.06 -4.73
N PHE A 873 27.62 9.21 -4.69
CA PHE A 873 26.66 9.60 -5.71
C PHE A 873 27.32 9.82 -7.08
N ALA A 874 28.54 10.37 -7.13
CA ALA A 874 29.31 10.46 -8.37
C ALA A 874 29.61 9.10 -9.01
N THR A 875 29.78 8.04 -8.21
CA THR A 875 30.05 6.69 -8.73
C THR A 875 28.75 5.99 -9.10
N ALA A 876 27.77 5.93 -8.19
CA ALA A 876 26.49 5.25 -8.39
C ALA A 876 25.68 5.81 -9.57
N PHE A 877 25.80 7.12 -9.83
CA PHE A 877 25.17 7.79 -10.98
C PHE A 877 26.10 7.95 -12.19
N GLY A 878 27.28 7.33 -12.18
CA GLY A 878 28.07 7.12 -13.40
C GLY A 878 28.89 8.32 -13.89
N PHE A 879 29.35 9.23 -13.03
CA PHE A 879 30.46 10.13 -13.39
C PHE A 879 31.78 9.37 -13.50
N ALA A 880 32.03 8.42 -12.59
CA ALA A 880 33.22 7.60 -12.59
C ALA A 880 33.31 6.70 -13.84
N ASP A 881 34.51 6.53 -14.38
CA ASP A 881 34.88 5.34 -15.17
C ASP A 881 35.31 4.17 -14.25
N ASP A 882 35.57 2.99 -14.81
CA ASP A 882 35.97 1.78 -14.07
C ASP A 882 37.18 2.01 -13.14
N GLN A 883 38.15 2.83 -13.56
CA GLN A 883 39.37 3.12 -12.80
C GLN A 883 39.11 4.18 -11.71
N GLN A 884 38.22 5.15 -11.97
CA GLN A 884 37.76 6.09 -10.96
C GLN A 884 36.93 5.36 -9.89
N ALA A 885 35.99 4.50 -10.29
CA ALA A 885 35.12 3.73 -9.40
C ALA A 885 35.91 2.82 -8.46
N ALA A 886 36.92 2.10 -8.97
CA ALA A 886 37.81 1.29 -8.14
C ALA A 886 38.56 2.13 -7.08
N ARG A 887 39.05 3.32 -7.45
CA ARG A 887 39.73 4.22 -6.49
C ARG A 887 38.78 4.91 -5.51
N VAL A 888 37.54 5.20 -5.92
CA VAL A 888 36.49 5.63 -5.01
C VAL A 888 36.19 4.54 -4.00
N ALA A 889 36.01 3.28 -4.44
CA ALA A 889 35.75 2.17 -3.53
C ALA A 889 36.91 1.96 -2.53
N ASP A 890 38.17 2.03 -2.99
CA ASP A 890 39.34 2.05 -2.11
C ASP A 890 39.28 3.18 -1.07
N TYR A 891 38.89 4.40 -1.49
CA TYR A 891 38.73 5.55 -0.59
C TYR A 891 37.59 5.36 0.42
N LEU A 892 36.41 4.91 -0.01
CA LEU A 892 35.24 4.65 0.84
C LEU A 892 35.56 3.58 1.91
N GLY A 893 36.37 2.58 1.57
CA GLY A 893 36.92 1.61 2.51
C GLY A 893 37.78 2.21 3.64
N THR A 894 38.31 3.43 3.48
CA THR A 894 39.01 4.17 4.55
C THR A 894 38.08 5.00 5.45
N ARG A 895 36.79 5.09 5.09
CA ARG A 895 35.77 5.90 5.79
C ARG A 895 34.75 5.04 6.54
N GLY A 896 34.39 3.88 5.98
CA GLY A 896 33.28 3.06 6.50
C GLY A 896 31.91 3.59 6.05
N MET A 897 30.85 3.17 6.74
CA MET A 897 29.48 3.65 6.52
C MET A 897 29.30 5.06 7.13
N ALA A 898 30.08 6.03 6.66
CA ALA A 898 30.05 7.43 7.12
C ALA A 898 28.88 8.23 6.49
N CYS A 899 27.74 7.58 6.27
CA CYS A 899 26.57 8.14 5.62
C CYS A 899 25.27 7.52 6.17
N SER A 900 24.13 8.15 5.89
CA SER A 900 22.85 7.63 6.38
C SER A 900 22.36 6.41 5.60
N VAL A 901 21.34 5.75 6.15
CA VAL A 901 20.58 4.68 5.51
C VAL A 901 20.07 5.01 4.09
N TYR A 902 19.80 6.27 3.77
CA TYR A 902 19.38 6.71 2.43
C TYR A 902 20.57 6.71 1.44
N CYS A 903 21.74 7.16 1.90
CA CYS A 903 22.97 7.13 1.11
C CYS A 903 23.58 5.70 1.03
N ALA A 904 23.25 4.83 1.99
CA ALA A 904 23.78 3.48 2.11
C ALA A 904 23.56 2.60 0.86
N ALA A 905 22.39 2.71 0.21
CA ALA A 905 22.11 2.01 -1.05
C ALA A 905 23.19 2.31 -2.11
N PHE A 906 23.40 3.59 -2.38
CA PHE A 906 24.37 4.07 -3.36
C PHE A 906 25.82 3.79 -2.92
N MET A 907 26.10 3.77 -1.61
CA MET A 907 27.39 3.36 -1.06
C MET A 907 27.69 1.89 -1.40
N ILE A 908 26.74 0.98 -1.17
CA ILE A 908 26.91 -0.45 -1.50
C ILE A 908 27.03 -0.63 -3.03
N GLN A 909 26.19 0.04 -3.82
CA GLN A 909 26.29 0.02 -5.28
C GLN A 909 27.68 0.48 -5.77
N ALA A 910 28.19 1.61 -5.27
CA ALA A 910 29.49 2.17 -5.65
C ALA A 910 30.68 1.24 -5.31
N LEU A 911 30.60 0.47 -4.23
CA LEU A 911 31.61 -0.53 -3.86
C LEU A 911 31.60 -1.74 -4.83
N TYR A 912 30.42 -2.19 -5.26
CA TYR A 912 30.28 -3.27 -6.25
C TYR A 912 30.61 -2.82 -7.68
N ASP A 913 30.30 -1.58 -8.06
CA ASP A 913 30.71 -0.99 -9.35
C ASP A 913 32.23 -0.78 -9.39
N GLY A 914 32.84 -0.36 -8.28
CA GLY A 914 34.29 -0.33 -8.08
C GLY A 914 34.96 -1.71 -7.93
N ASN A 915 34.20 -2.81 -8.00
CA ASN A 915 34.68 -4.20 -7.88
C ASN A 915 35.42 -4.49 -6.54
N ARG A 916 34.96 -3.87 -5.44
CA ARG A 916 35.40 -4.12 -4.06
C ARG A 916 34.30 -4.80 -3.22
N PRO A 917 33.88 -6.03 -3.58
CA PRO A 917 32.82 -6.73 -2.86
C PRO A 917 33.23 -7.09 -1.43
N ASP A 918 34.53 -7.12 -1.13
CA ASP A 918 35.07 -7.31 0.22
C ASP A 918 34.73 -6.16 1.18
N LEU A 919 34.65 -4.92 0.66
CA LEU A 919 34.18 -3.77 1.42
C LEU A 919 32.66 -3.76 1.54
N ALA A 920 31.94 -4.06 0.45
CA ALA A 920 30.48 -4.13 0.46
C ALA A 920 29.97 -5.19 1.45
N HIS A 921 30.57 -6.39 1.44
CA HIS A 921 30.29 -7.46 2.39
C HIS A 921 30.58 -7.03 3.85
N ALA A 922 31.73 -6.40 4.10
CA ALA A 922 32.08 -5.92 5.44
C ALA A 922 31.15 -4.80 5.97
N MET A 923 30.55 -3.99 5.09
CA MET A 923 29.52 -3.01 5.46
C MET A 923 28.16 -3.67 5.71
N LEU A 924 27.69 -4.52 4.78
CA LEU A 924 26.42 -5.25 4.89
C LEU A 924 26.36 -6.14 6.16
N THR A 925 27.49 -6.71 6.56
CA THR A 925 27.61 -7.59 7.75
C THR A 925 28.20 -6.90 8.99
N SER A 926 28.31 -5.56 8.97
CA SER A 926 28.78 -4.78 10.11
C SER A 926 27.90 -4.96 11.34
N THR A 927 28.50 -4.97 12.54
CA THR A 927 27.80 -4.92 13.84
C THR A 927 28.09 -3.62 14.61
N GLY A 928 28.63 -2.59 13.94
CA GLY A 928 28.78 -1.24 14.49
C GLY A 928 27.43 -0.51 14.58
N THR A 929 27.41 0.70 15.14
CA THR A 929 26.20 1.53 15.21
C THR A 929 25.55 1.69 13.84
N ASP A 930 26.37 2.01 12.84
CA ASP A 930 25.97 2.34 11.48
C ASP A 930 25.80 1.04 10.65
N SER A 931 24.81 0.22 11.04
CA SER A 931 24.54 -1.07 10.41
C SER A 931 23.11 -1.59 10.59
N TRP A 932 22.65 -2.40 9.62
CA TRP A 932 21.38 -3.12 9.71
C TRP A 932 21.34 -4.12 10.88
N LEU A 933 22.47 -4.74 11.25
CA LEU A 933 22.53 -5.63 12.41
C LEU A 933 22.38 -4.87 13.74
N ASN A 934 22.70 -3.57 13.80
CA ASN A 934 22.36 -2.73 14.96
C ASN A 934 20.84 -2.53 15.09
N MET A 935 20.11 -2.37 13.98
CA MET A 935 18.64 -2.30 13.99
C MET A 935 18.03 -3.57 14.58
N ILE A 936 18.47 -4.75 14.12
CA ILE A 936 18.02 -6.06 14.66
C ILE A 936 18.35 -6.17 16.16
N LYS A 937 19.56 -5.77 16.56
CA LYS A 937 20.04 -5.75 17.95
C LYS A 937 19.26 -4.77 18.84
N ALA A 938 18.74 -3.68 18.29
CA ALA A 938 17.84 -2.74 18.97
C ALA A 938 16.41 -3.29 19.17
N GLY A 939 16.11 -4.47 18.62
CA GLY A 939 14.81 -5.13 18.69
C GLY A 939 13.88 -4.81 17.53
N ALA A 940 14.33 -4.03 16.53
CA ALA A 940 13.50 -3.62 15.40
C ALA A 940 12.97 -4.85 14.64
N GLY A 941 11.69 -4.80 14.26
CA GLY A 941 11.06 -5.82 13.40
C GLY A 941 11.08 -5.48 11.91
N ALA A 942 11.57 -4.30 11.55
CA ALA A 942 11.74 -3.74 10.21
C ALA A 942 12.92 -2.76 10.21
N THR A 943 13.30 -2.20 9.06
CA THR A 943 14.40 -1.22 8.98
C THR A 943 14.01 0.14 9.56
N MET A 944 14.99 0.85 10.11
CA MET A 944 14.82 2.11 10.84
C MET A 944 15.04 3.35 9.96
N GLU A 945 14.49 4.49 10.37
CA GLU A 945 14.65 5.78 9.68
C GLU A 945 16.09 6.32 9.70
N ALA A 946 16.88 5.94 10.70
CA ALA A 946 18.31 6.22 10.85
C ALA A 946 18.96 5.04 11.62
N TRP A 947 20.29 4.94 11.63
CA TRP A 947 20.99 3.78 12.21
C TRP A 947 20.79 3.59 13.72
N ASP A 948 20.65 4.69 14.48
CA ASP A 948 20.48 4.65 15.93
C ASP A 948 19.79 5.93 16.47
N LEU A 949 19.10 5.81 17.61
CA LEU A 949 18.51 6.94 18.33
C LEU A 949 19.56 7.99 18.77
N SER A 950 20.84 7.62 18.91
CA SER A 950 21.92 8.57 19.19
C SER A 950 22.22 9.53 18.04
N LEU A 951 21.89 9.15 16.79
CA LEU A 951 22.09 9.98 15.60
C LEU A 951 20.84 10.81 15.28
N LYS A 952 19.65 10.24 15.53
CA LYS A 952 18.33 10.87 15.35
C LYS A 952 17.34 10.38 16.41
N SER A 953 17.03 11.23 17.38
CA SER A 953 16.21 10.86 18.55
C SER A 953 14.72 10.60 18.26
N ASN A 954 14.19 11.11 17.15
CA ASN A 954 12.79 10.92 16.72
C ASN A 954 12.65 9.88 15.59
N THR A 955 13.46 8.83 15.63
CA THR A 955 13.50 7.73 14.64
C THR A 955 12.31 6.78 14.78
N THR A 956 11.70 6.42 13.64
CA THR A 956 10.76 5.28 13.50
C THR A 956 11.51 3.97 13.26
N TYR A 957 10.93 2.83 13.65
CA TYR A 957 11.48 1.49 13.41
C TYR A 957 10.75 0.74 12.27
N SER A 958 10.24 1.52 11.31
CA SER A 958 9.40 1.10 10.18
C SER A 958 9.53 2.04 8.98
N HIS A 959 10.76 2.25 8.51
CA HIS A 959 11.09 3.10 7.36
C HIS A 959 11.62 2.25 6.19
N PRO A 960 10.98 2.25 5.01
CA PRO A 960 11.33 1.35 3.90
C PRO A 960 12.57 1.80 3.13
N TRP A 961 12.99 3.07 3.24
CA TRP A 961 14.15 3.59 2.52
C TRP A 961 15.48 2.90 2.90
N ALA A 962 15.52 2.32 4.10
CA ALA A 962 16.66 1.58 4.64
C ALA A 962 16.64 0.09 4.24
N ALA A 963 15.65 -0.34 3.46
CA ALA A 963 15.52 -1.70 2.95
C ALA A 963 16.34 -1.95 1.66
N SER A 964 17.33 -1.09 1.33
CA SER A 964 18.14 -1.25 0.12
C SER A 964 18.79 -2.62 -0.07
N PRO A 965 19.22 -3.37 0.98
CA PRO A 965 19.77 -4.72 0.79
C PRO A 965 18.82 -5.72 0.11
N ALA A 966 17.50 -5.45 0.08
CA ALA A 966 16.54 -6.22 -0.72
C ALA A 966 16.84 -6.15 -2.22
N PHE A 967 17.37 -5.02 -2.72
CA PHE A 967 17.80 -4.85 -4.10
C PHE A 967 19.34 -4.84 -4.28
N ASP A 968 20.13 -4.26 -3.39
CA ASP A 968 21.61 -4.20 -3.52
C ASP A 968 22.22 -5.61 -3.69
N ILE A 969 21.66 -6.62 -3.03
CA ILE A 969 22.10 -8.02 -3.14
C ILE A 969 21.83 -8.59 -4.54
N PRO A 970 20.58 -8.72 -5.05
CA PRO A 970 20.36 -9.19 -6.42
C PRO A 970 20.99 -8.30 -7.49
N GLN A 971 20.91 -6.97 -7.34
CA GLN A 971 21.33 -6.01 -8.35
C GLN A 971 22.84 -5.88 -8.48
N ASP A 972 23.58 -5.91 -7.37
CA ASP A 972 24.99 -5.49 -7.33
C ASP A 972 25.94 -6.61 -6.86
N MET A 973 25.53 -7.39 -5.86
CA MET A 973 26.27 -8.58 -5.42
C MET A 973 26.14 -9.73 -6.44
N PHE A 974 24.96 -9.94 -7.02
CA PHE A 974 24.76 -10.88 -8.13
C PHE A 974 24.82 -10.21 -9.50
N GLY A 975 24.78 -8.88 -9.57
CA GLY A 975 24.88 -8.14 -10.82
C GLY A 975 23.68 -8.34 -11.75
N ILE A 976 22.49 -8.65 -11.23
CA ILE A 976 21.27 -8.86 -12.03
C ILE A 976 20.70 -7.48 -12.38
N ARG A 977 21.08 -6.96 -13.55
CA ARG A 977 20.67 -5.63 -14.03
C ARG A 977 20.09 -5.73 -15.45
N PRO A 978 18.92 -5.12 -15.75
CA PRO A 978 18.38 -5.10 -17.12
C PRO A 978 19.29 -4.28 -18.04
N THR A 979 19.68 -4.84 -19.18
CA THR A 979 20.46 -4.14 -20.23
C THR A 979 19.60 -3.74 -21.42
N THR A 980 18.36 -4.23 -21.49
CA THR A 980 17.27 -3.62 -22.27
C THR A 980 15.93 -3.75 -21.51
N PRO A 981 14.98 -2.81 -21.72
CA PRO A 981 13.71 -2.75 -21.00
C PRO A 981 12.90 -4.06 -20.99
N GLY A 982 12.24 -4.33 -19.87
CA GLY A 982 11.42 -5.52 -19.67
C GLY A 982 12.24 -6.81 -19.54
N TYR A 983 13.49 -6.71 -19.05
CA TYR A 983 14.45 -7.82 -18.93
C TYR A 983 14.61 -8.64 -20.23
N ALA A 984 14.48 -8.00 -21.40
CA ALA A 984 14.68 -8.68 -22.69
C ALA A 984 16.14 -9.10 -22.89
N THR A 985 17.08 -8.29 -22.40
CA THR A 985 18.46 -8.66 -22.10
C THR A 985 18.84 -8.16 -20.71
N PHE A 986 19.73 -8.88 -20.02
CA PHE A 986 20.21 -8.51 -18.68
C PHE A 986 21.63 -9.04 -18.44
N ASP A 987 22.36 -8.40 -17.54
CA ASP A 987 23.64 -8.90 -17.01
C ASP A 987 23.39 -9.85 -15.82
N VAL A 988 24.33 -10.75 -15.55
CA VAL A 988 24.47 -11.50 -14.29
C VAL A 988 25.96 -11.56 -13.92
N LYS A 989 26.40 -10.71 -12.98
CA LYS A 989 27.80 -10.49 -12.60
C LYS A 989 28.01 -10.74 -11.08
N PRO A 990 28.17 -11.99 -10.63
CA PRO A 990 28.37 -12.30 -9.20
C PRO A 990 29.73 -11.83 -8.65
N GLN A 991 29.71 -11.22 -7.47
CA GLN A 991 30.86 -10.65 -6.77
C GLN A 991 30.89 -11.13 -5.30
N PRO A 992 31.34 -12.37 -5.02
CA PRO A 992 30.97 -13.06 -3.78
C PRO A 992 31.80 -12.71 -2.53
N ALA A 993 32.93 -11.98 -2.66
CA ALA A 993 33.85 -11.70 -1.55
C ALA A 993 34.25 -12.95 -0.73
N ALA A 994 33.95 -12.96 0.57
CA ALA A 994 34.18 -14.09 1.48
C ALA A 994 33.04 -15.10 1.50
N VAL A 995 31.90 -14.81 0.85
CA VAL A 995 30.73 -15.70 0.82
C VAL A 995 31.08 -16.93 -0.02
N ARG A 996 30.94 -18.11 0.59
CA ARG A 996 31.28 -19.38 -0.05
C ARG A 996 30.26 -19.76 -1.11
N TRP A 997 28.97 -19.55 -0.85
CA TRP A 997 27.90 -19.77 -1.81
C TRP A 997 26.69 -18.90 -1.46
N ALA A 998 25.88 -18.57 -2.47
CA ALA A 998 24.55 -18.01 -2.27
C ALA A 998 23.68 -18.29 -3.49
N HIS A 999 22.36 -18.26 -3.29
CA HIS A 999 21.35 -18.23 -4.35
C HIS A 999 20.56 -16.93 -4.26
N VAL A 1000 20.06 -16.45 -5.40
CA VAL A 1000 19.04 -15.41 -5.45
C VAL A 1000 18.01 -15.71 -6.55
N THR A 1001 16.77 -15.33 -6.30
CA THR A 1001 15.69 -15.30 -7.29
C THR A 1001 15.16 -13.87 -7.39
N VAL A 1002 14.91 -13.40 -8.60
CA VAL A 1002 14.33 -12.07 -8.91
C VAL A 1002 13.08 -12.26 -9.77
N PRO A 1003 11.91 -11.71 -9.38
CA PRO A 1003 10.71 -11.76 -10.20
C PRO A 1003 10.78 -10.76 -11.36
N THR A 1004 10.30 -11.14 -12.55
CA THR A 1004 10.15 -10.22 -13.68
C THR A 1004 8.89 -10.54 -14.49
N GLY A 1005 8.45 -9.60 -15.34
CA GLY A 1005 7.37 -9.83 -16.31
C GLY A 1005 7.64 -10.95 -17.34
N LYS A 1006 8.90 -11.41 -17.47
CA LYS A 1006 9.29 -12.55 -18.32
C LYS A 1006 9.22 -13.91 -17.61
N GLY A 1007 9.18 -13.89 -16.28
CA GLY A 1007 9.39 -15.05 -15.40
C GLY A 1007 10.47 -14.75 -14.37
N ARG A 1008 10.67 -15.67 -13.41
CA ARG A 1008 11.72 -15.53 -12.40
C ARG A 1008 13.11 -15.73 -13.02
N ILE A 1009 14.03 -14.81 -12.77
CA ILE A 1009 15.47 -14.97 -12.99
C ILE A 1009 16.04 -15.64 -11.74
N GLY A 1010 16.83 -16.70 -11.91
CA GLY A 1010 17.61 -17.29 -10.81
C GLY A 1010 19.10 -17.08 -11.05
N ALA A 1011 19.87 -16.80 -10.00
CA ALA A 1011 21.33 -16.80 -10.07
C ALA A 1011 21.93 -17.43 -8.82
N ALA A 1012 23.09 -18.06 -8.96
CA ALA A 1012 23.80 -18.73 -7.88
C ALA A 1012 25.30 -18.70 -8.09
N PHE A 1013 26.07 -18.83 -7.00
CA PHE A 1013 27.52 -19.06 -7.09
C PHE A 1013 28.01 -20.03 -6.01
N ASP A 1014 29.15 -20.68 -6.27
CA ASP A 1014 29.93 -21.42 -5.28
C ASP A 1014 31.42 -21.17 -5.50
N THR A 1015 32.10 -20.74 -4.45
CA THR A 1015 33.51 -20.39 -4.40
C THR A 1015 34.30 -21.66 -4.06
N ALA A 1016 34.71 -22.36 -5.11
CA ALA A 1016 35.45 -23.61 -5.06
C ALA A 1016 36.91 -23.42 -4.59
N ALA A 1017 37.55 -24.54 -4.25
CA ALA A 1017 38.93 -24.57 -3.77
C ALA A 1017 39.90 -23.84 -4.73
N GLY A 1018 40.73 -22.95 -4.19
CA GLY A 1018 41.61 -22.07 -4.95
C GLY A 1018 41.00 -20.72 -5.35
N GLY A 1019 39.78 -20.40 -4.88
CA GLY A 1019 39.13 -19.10 -5.15
C GLY A 1019 38.47 -19.02 -6.53
N ARG A 1020 38.26 -20.16 -7.19
CA ARG A 1020 37.48 -20.22 -8.43
C ARG A 1020 36.00 -20.08 -8.09
N VAL A 1021 35.32 -19.10 -8.66
CA VAL A 1021 33.87 -18.97 -8.57
C VAL A 1021 33.24 -19.69 -9.76
N ASP A 1022 32.33 -20.61 -9.48
CA ASP A 1022 31.45 -21.24 -10.47
C ASP A 1022 30.05 -20.64 -10.33
N THR A 1023 29.35 -20.43 -11.45
CA THR A 1023 28.10 -19.64 -11.50
C THR A 1023 26.94 -20.45 -12.09
N GLY A 1024 25.79 -20.45 -11.41
CA GLY A 1024 24.52 -20.93 -11.94
C GLY A 1024 23.63 -19.77 -12.39
N VAL A 1025 22.86 -19.93 -13.46
CA VAL A 1025 21.83 -18.98 -13.89
C VAL A 1025 20.61 -19.69 -14.45
N SER A 1026 19.42 -19.19 -14.15
CA SER A 1026 18.14 -19.58 -14.75
C SER A 1026 17.58 -18.38 -15.52
N VAL A 1027 17.68 -18.43 -16.86
CA VAL A 1027 17.27 -17.38 -17.79
C VAL A 1027 15.81 -17.62 -18.22
N PRO A 1028 14.89 -16.67 -18.00
CA PRO A 1028 13.48 -16.85 -18.34
C PRO A 1028 13.24 -16.91 -19.86
N PRO A 1029 12.13 -17.52 -20.31
CA PRO A 1029 11.70 -17.51 -21.70
C PRO A 1029 11.59 -16.11 -22.30
N ASP A 1030 11.87 -16.00 -23.60
CA ASP A 1030 11.85 -14.75 -24.38
C ASP A 1030 12.97 -13.72 -24.07
N SER A 1031 13.86 -14.00 -23.11
CA SER A 1031 15.02 -13.17 -22.73
C SER A 1031 16.38 -13.80 -23.11
N SER A 1032 17.50 -13.11 -22.82
CA SER A 1032 18.86 -13.69 -22.79
C SER A 1032 19.79 -12.93 -21.85
N ALA A 1033 20.74 -13.63 -21.21
CA ALA A 1033 21.66 -13.06 -20.22
C ALA A 1033 23.10 -12.93 -20.73
N ASP A 1034 23.80 -11.88 -20.33
CA ASP A 1034 25.26 -11.79 -20.38
C ASP A 1034 25.82 -12.15 -19.01
N VAL A 1035 26.60 -13.23 -18.93
CA VAL A 1035 27.00 -13.83 -17.64
C VAL A 1035 28.49 -13.70 -17.43
N TYR A 1036 28.89 -13.23 -16.24
CA TYR A 1036 30.27 -12.94 -15.89
C TYR A 1036 30.74 -13.90 -14.79
N LEU A 1037 31.99 -14.35 -14.89
CA LEU A 1037 32.67 -15.08 -13.81
C LEU A 1037 33.84 -14.22 -13.31
N PRO A 1038 33.96 -13.95 -12.00
CA PRO A 1038 35.09 -13.21 -11.47
C PRO A 1038 36.40 -14.02 -11.57
N GLY A 1039 37.51 -13.32 -11.77
CA GLY A 1039 38.84 -13.88 -11.98
C GLY A 1039 39.17 -14.12 -13.46
N GLY A 1040 40.09 -15.06 -13.69
CA GLY A 1040 40.67 -15.29 -15.02
C GLY A 1040 41.80 -14.30 -15.36
N SER A 1041 42.00 -14.07 -16.65
CA SER A 1041 43.08 -13.21 -17.18
C SER A 1041 42.80 -12.83 -18.64
N ALA A 1042 43.53 -11.84 -19.16
CA ALA A 1042 43.47 -11.48 -20.58
C ALA A 1042 43.93 -12.60 -21.55
N THR A 1043 44.58 -13.67 -21.03
CA THR A 1043 44.92 -14.87 -21.80
C THR A 1043 43.84 -15.96 -21.74
N THR A 1044 42.84 -15.82 -20.87
CA THR A 1044 41.73 -16.76 -20.71
C THR A 1044 40.59 -16.39 -21.66
N THR A 1045 40.54 -17.09 -22.80
CA THR A 1045 39.66 -16.78 -23.94
C THR A 1045 38.39 -17.64 -24.02
N ALA A 1046 38.13 -18.46 -23.00
CA ALA A 1046 37.02 -19.40 -22.98
C ALA A 1046 36.69 -19.90 -21.57
N VAL A 1047 35.44 -20.29 -21.36
CA VAL A 1047 34.93 -20.99 -20.17
C VAL A 1047 34.07 -22.19 -20.61
N TYR A 1048 33.52 -22.94 -19.66
CA TYR A 1048 32.64 -24.08 -19.91
C TYR A 1048 31.21 -23.73 -19.47
N LEU A 1049 30.31 -23.61 -20.44
CA LEU A 1049 28.86 -23.50 -20.26
C LEU A 1049 28.26 -24.90 -20.40
N ASP A 1050 27.64 -25.44 -19.35
CA ASP A 1050 27.06 -26.79 -19.31
C ASP A 1050 28.08 -27.90 -19.71
N GLY A 1051 29.36 -27.69 -19.36
CA GLY A 1051 30.48 -28.55 -19.74
C GLY A 1051 30.96 -28.39 -21.19
N ARG A 1052 30.31 -27.56 -22.01
CA ARG A 1052 30.76 -27.21 -23.37
C ARG A 1052 31.64 -25.97 -23.34
N ARG A 1053 32.84 -26.06 -23.94
CA ARG A 1053 33.73 -24.90 -24.10
C ARG A 1053 33.07 -23.85 -25.00
N VAL A 1054 32.93 -22.62 -24.49
CA VAL A 1054 32.41 -21.43 -25.18
C VAL A 1054 33.45 -20.31 -25.12
N ALA A 1055 33.39 -19.37 -26.07
CA ALA A 1055 34.25 -18.19 -26.03
C ALA A 1055 33.86 -17.26 -24.87
N ALA A 1056 34.84 -16.59 -24.28
CA ALA A 1056 34.63 -15.59 -23.24
C ALA A 1056 35.59 -14.39 -23.45
N THR A 1057 35.12 -13.20 -23.11
CA THR A 1057 35.90 -11.96 -23.18
C THR A 1057 36.33 -11.56 -21.76
N TYR A 1058 37.63 -11.32 -21.57
CA TYR A 1058 38.15 -10.80 -20.30
C TYR A 1058 38.07 -9.27 -20.25
N GLY A 1059 37.59 -8.72 -19.13
CA GLY A 1059 37.59 -7.28 -18.84
C GLY A 1059 37.42 -7.04 -17.34
N ASN A 1060 38.13 -6.04 -16.80
CA ASN A 1060 38.01 -5.55 -15.41
C ASN A 1060 38.03 -6.64 -14.30
N GLY A 1061 38.73 -7.75 -14.53
CA GLY A 1061 38.80 -8.87 -13.58
C GLY A 1061 37.70 -9.93 -13.73
N PHE A 1062 36.92 -9.90 -14.81
CA PHE A 1062 35.84 -10.85 -15.10
C PHE A 1062 35.97 -11.48 -16.48
N LEU A 1063 35.37 -12.67 -16.64
CA LEU A 1063 35.17 -13.37 -17.91
C LEU A 1063 33.69 -13.33 -18.30
N ARG A 1064 33.33 -12.54 -19.32
CA ARG A 1064 31.96 -12.41 -19.85
C ARG A 1064 31.67 -13.44 -20.94
N VAL A 1065 30.57 -14.18 -20.80
CA VAL A 1065 29.92 -14.99 -21.83
C VAL A 1065 28.64 -14.26 -22.26
N ALA A 1066 28.60 -13.82 -23.51
CA ALA A 1066 27.47 -13.04 -24.01
C ALA A 1066 26.33 -13.92 -24.57
N GLY A 1067 25.09 -13.49 -24.37
CA GLY A 1067 23.89 -14.04 -25.02
C GLY A 1067 23.50 -15.46 -24.59
N VAL A 1068 23.70 -15.82 -23.33
CA VAL A 1068 23.16 -17.06 -22.73
C VAL A 1068 21.64 -17.09 -22.91
N GLN A 1069 21.14 -18.19 -23.47
CA GLN A 1069 19.75 -18.32 -23.93
C GLN A 1069 18.80 -18.78 -22.80
N PRO A 1070 17.46 -18.76 -23.01
CA PRO A 1070 16.51 -19.26 -22.01
C PRO A 1070 16.75 -20.72 -21.62
N GLY A 1071 16.85 -20.97 -20.32
CA GLY A 1071 17.22 -22.26 -19.74
C GLY A 1071 17.93 -22.09 -18.39
N CYS A 1072 18.15 -23.21 -17.70
CA CYS A 1072 19.03 -23.24 -16.52
C CYS A 1072 20.41 -23.76 -16.93
N HIS A 1073 21.44 -23.04 -16.53
CA HIS A 1073 22.80 -23.15 -17.07
C HIS A 1073 23.84 -23.05 -15.94
N VAL A 1074 24.94 -23.79 -16.07
CA VAL A 1074 26.10 -23.68 -15.17
C VAL A 1074 27.34 -23.30 -15.95
N LEU A 1075 28.02 -22.25 -15.50
CA LEU A 1075 29.26 -21.73 -16.07
C LEU A 1075 30.42 -21.96 -15.09
N THR A 1076 31.57 -22.38 -15.62
CA THR A 1076 32.79 -22.60 -14.83
C THR A 1076 34.05 -22.42 -15.69
N THR A 1077 35.18 -22.07 -15.07
CA THR A 1077 36.50 -22.16 -15.72
C THR A 1077 37.10 -23.57 -15.64
N ASP A 1078 36.52 -24.50 -14.88
CA ASP A 1078 37.00 -25.88 -14.71
C ASP A 1078 36.57 -26.83 -15.85
N PRO A 1079 37.51 -27.45 -16.59
CA PRO A 1079 37.19 -28.52 -17.55
C PRO A 1079 36.82 -29.85 -16.88
N GLY A 1080 37.09 -30.03 -15.58
CA GLY A 1080 36.84 -31.26 -14.82
C GLY A 1080 35.37 -31.59 -14.64
N GLY A 1081 34.51 -30.57 -14.55
CA GLY A 1081 33.06 -30.75 -14.62
C GLY A 1081 32.41 -31.24 -13.33
N SER A 1082 32.91 -30.80 -12.17
CA SER A 1082 32.17 -30.93 -10.92
C SER A 1082 31.00 -29.94 -10.83
N ALA A 1083 31.19 -28.70 -11.32
CA ALA A 1083 30.24 -27.59 -11.18
C ALA A 1083 28.81 -27.93 -11.67
N TYR A 1084 28.66 -28.54 -12.86
CA TYR A 1084 27.33 -28.91 -13.39
C TYR A 1084 26.60 -30.01 -12.60
N ARG A 1085 27.19 -30.51 -11.51
CA ARG A 1085 26.59 -31.48 -10.57
C ARG A 1085 26.34 -30.87 -9.19
N ASP A 1086 26.78 -29.64 -8.95
CA ASP A 1086 26.66 -29.04 -7.64
C ASP A 1086 25.25 -28.47 -7.43
N THR A 1087 24.57 -28.97 -6.41
CA THR A 1087 23.19 -28.59 -6.11
C THR A 1087 23.06 -27.13 -5.64
N LYS A 1088 24.16 -26.48 -5.23
CA LYS A 1088 24.19 -25.02 -4.97
C LYS A 1088 24.20 -24.19 -6.26
N LEU A 1089 24.53 -24.78 -7.41
CA LEU A 1089 24.47 -24.09 -8.71
C LEU A 1089 23.21 -24.45 -9.49
N THR A 1090 22.67 -25.66 -9.30
CA THR A 1090 21.43 -26.10 -9.97
C THR A 1090 20.18 -26.00 -9.11
N GLY A 1091 20.28 -25.53 -7.85
CA GLY A 1091 19.13 -25.40 -6.92
C GLY A 1091 18.11 -24.34 -7.36
N ILE A 1092 18.59 -23.33 -8.09
CA ILE A 1092 17.79 -22.26 -8.73
C ILE A 1092 16.99 -22.73 -9.96
N CYS A 1093 17.19 -23.98 -10.42
CA CYS A 1093 16.49 -24.47 -11.61
C CYS A 1093 15.07 -24.94 -11.27
N PRO A 1094 14.05 -24.63 -12.11
CA PRO A 1094 12.70 -25.12 -11.90
C PRO A 1094 12.58 -26.65 -12.02
N ASP A 1095 11.49 -27.18 -11.45
CA ASP A 1095 11.20 -28.62 -11.35
C ASP A 1095 11.42 -29.37 -12.67
N GLY A 1096 12.21 -30.45 -12.59
CA GLY A 1096 12.47 -31.33 -13.73
C GLY A 1096 13.73 -30.99 -14.55
N TYR A 1097 14.51 -29.97 -14.18
CA TYR A 1097 15.86 -29.79 -14.73
C TYR A 1097 16.69 -31.08 -14.62
N ARG A 1098 17.40 -31.42 -15.69
CA ARG A 1098 18.35 -32.53 -15.74
C ARG A 1098 19.69 -32.02 -16.22
N ALA A 1099 20.69 -32.07 -15.33
CA ALA A 1099 22.07 -31.77 -15.68
C ALA A 1099 22.51 -32.56 -16.93
N PRO A 1100 23.35 -31.99 -17.83
CA PRO A 1100 23.72 -32.61 -19.09
C PRO A 1100 24.21 -34.06 -18.94
N ALA A 1101 23.57 -34.97 -19.67
CA ALA A 1101 24.03 -36.34 -19.77
C ALA A 1101 25.40 -36.40 -20.46
N ARG A 1102 26.23 -37.40 -20.12
CA ARG A 1102 27.57 -37.57 -20.72
C ARG A 1102 27.50 -37.63 -22.25
N HIS A 1103 27.90 -36.56 -22.91
CA HIS A 1103 28.55 -36.69 -24.21
C HIS A 1103 29.94 -37.27 -23.96
N GLY A 1104 30.17 -38.49 -24.48
CA GLY A 1104 31.51 -39.07 -24.54
C GLY A 1104 32.42 -38.24 -25.46
N ARG A 1105 33.73 -38.40 -25.26
CA ARG A 1105 34.78 -37.77 -26.08
C ARG A 1105 34.67 -38.17 -27.55
#